data_AF-A0A4Z1R2W3-F1
#
_entry.id   AF-A0A4Z1R2W3-F1
#
_cell.length_a   1.000
_cell.length_b   1.000
_cell.length_c   1.000
_cell.angle_alpha   90.00
_cell.angle_beta   90.00
_cell.angle_gamma   90.00
#
_symmetry.space_group_name_H-M   'P 1'
#
loop_
_entity.id
_entity.type
_entity.pdbx_description
1 polymer ?
#
loop_
_entity_poly.entity_id
_entity_poly.type
_entity_poly.pdbx_seq_one_letter_code
_entity_poly.pdbx_strand_id
1 'polypeptide(L)'
;MVSFSLSAMGRGRGSDMTGLRKAYAILSPSIWMVMTQRLQGVFRARSTFRPKGDGCLTHSIECRASRRGHARRVSKLPRMRRRAGENNPRRNSHDTGVPVIADDRELLHGILVHDIRRDLRRHLRPMLAWYLLFTAFATVAAAPLTTWSLAALLHWIERPLAGDLDGLRDNLLALAWLALAGALSWYVVMLQQAGMLLVSASRGCRYRTAAAALLGMLRRALPLAVLAACQVATHALLAVPWLAIGAGLYRLLLGGYDPYFVVMARPAALWWFLGAFLPVLAVGLLLHATLYFRWLLATPALVLEGLSPIGALLRSRDLTRGRHLRIAVLVVGVALTIAALPLGVTALYDRAATPLLDWIPPYRLLTNAGMVVYLTLYAATVLGVLLLGTTVNTLLVRALFHRLGGARGGRAVDATPPHPGRFVWGAEVAFLAVALVQASLAVASMNLRADVTVTAHRGASTVAPENTLAAFQAAIDAGADAIELDVRLSADGVVVVFHDSDFRRVAGDPRTVVQTPLAAMRDIDVGSWFDPAFAGERIATLAEALAFIDGRALALIELKPDADNAQVLLDATLRAVESGGHDDAVMLGSLSPELVRSAREAAPELPLALFANAALPGTARRTDFDMLGLNHLQIDTAAVADARRRGYLLQAWTVNDPERMARYMDLGVDDISTDVPAQAVRLRAERAGLTDVELLLARLHSWFRR
;
A
#
# COMPACT_ATOMS: atom_id res chain seq x y z
N MET A 1 -20.69 20.29 33.97
CA MET A 1 -20.60 21.68 34.46
C MET A 1 -20.41 22.57 33.24
N VAL A 2 -21.27 23.58 33.12
CA VAL A 2 -21.44 24.54 32.01
C VAL A 2 -22.06 23.98 30.72
N SER A 3 -23.36 24.22 30.66
CA SER A 3 -24.33 24.07 29.58
C SER A 3 -24.32 25.33 28.71
N PHE A 4 -24.59 25.21 27.42
CA PHE A 4 -25.23 26.29 26.65
C PHE A 4 -26.28 25.70 25.73
N SER A 5 -27.52 25.93 26.13
CA SER A 5 -28.77 25.71 25.40
C SER A 5 -29.13 26.99 24.67
N LEU A 6 -29.56 26.88 23.43
CA LEU A 6 -30.41 27.89 22.78
C LEU A 6 -31.31 27.18 21.77
N SER A 7 -32.49 26.84 22.27
CA SER A 7 -33.68 26.56 21.49
C SER A 7 -34.50 27.84 21.46
N ALA A 8 -34.99 28.27 20.28
CA ALA A 8 -36.41 28.56 20.08
C ALA A 8 -36.73 29.17 18.70
N MET A 9 -37.81 28.61 18.14
CA MET A 9 -38.88 29.24 17.37
C MET A 9 -38.81 29.34 15.84
N GLY A 10 -39.71 28.57 15.23
CA GLY A 10 -40.32 28.86 13.93
C GLY A 10 -41.10 27.68 13.33
N ARG A 11 -42.28 27.34 13.86
CA ARG A 11 -43.25 26.47 13.17
C ARG A 11 -43.91 27.27 12.03
N GLY A 12 -44.01 26.67 10.84
CA GLY A 12 -44.81 27.18 9.73
C GLY A 12 -45.06 26.09 8.68
N ARG A 13 -46.33 25.81 8.41
CA ARG A 13 -46.86 24.74 7.55
C ARG A 13 -46.62 25.02 6.05
N GLY A 14 -46.72 23.96 5.24
CA GLY A 14 -47.55 24.00 4.03
C GLY A 14 -46.80 24.02 2.70
N SER A 15 -46.98 22.93 1.97
CA SER A 15 -46.89 22.76 0.51
C SER A 15 -47.10 24.02 -0.34
N ASP A 16 -46.23 24.24 -1.33
CA ASP A 16 -46.70 24.56 -2.68
C ASP A 16 -45.65 24.23 -3.76
N MET A 17 -46.00 23.28 -4.63
CA MET A 17 -45.33 23.04 -5.90
C MET A 17 -45.85 24.02 -6.94
N THR A 18 -45.41 25.28 -6.93
CA THR A 18 -45.67 26.20 -8.06
C THR A 18 -44.63 27.32 -8.11
N GLY A 19 -43.45 27.00 -8.65
CA GLY A 19 -42.39 27.99 -8.88
C GLY A 19 -41.49 27.70 -10.09
N LEU A 20 -41.86 26.74 -10.93
CA LEU A 20 -41.22 26.44 -12.21
C LEU A 20 -41.97 27.17 -13.33
N ARG A 21 -41.74 28.48 -13.46
CA ARG A 21 -41.95 29.32 -14.66
C ARG A 21 -41.89 30.80 -14.27
N LYS A 22 -40.68 31.37 -14.23
CA LYS A 22 -40.34 32.79 -14.54
C LYS A 22 -39.00 33.17 -13.90
N ALA A 23 -37.90 32.86 -14.59
CA ALA A 23 -36.66 33.65 -14.57
C ALA A 23 -35.71 33.15 -15.69
N TYR A 24 -36.25 32.91 -16.88
CA TYR A 24 -35.48 33.04 -18.12
C TYR A 24 -35.64 34.49 -18.57
N ALA A 25 -34.55 35.10 -19.03
CA ALA A 25 -34.39 36.48 -19.52
C ALA A 25 -34.04 37.57 -18.50
N ILE A 26 -32.77 37.59 -18.05
CA ILE A 26 -31.93 38.80 -18.06
C ILE A 26 -30.48 38.37 -18.40
N LEU A 27 -30.20 38.15 -19.68
CA LEU A 27 -28.84 38.11 -20.23
C LEU A 27 -28.63 39.44 -20.96
N SER A 28 -27.85 40.33 -20.36
CA SER A 28 -27.42 41.57 -21.02
C SER A 28 -26.38 41.23 -22.11
N PRO A 29 -26.52 41.70 -23.37
CA PRO A 29 -25.54 41.49 -24.45
C PRO A 29 -24.21 42.24 -24.27
N SER A 30 -23.99 42.92 -23.15
CA SER A 30 -22.95 43.95 -22.99
C SER A 30 -21.58 43.42 -22.53
N ILE A 31 -21.47 42.14 -22.17
CA ILE A 31 -20.19 41.53 -21.71
C ILE A 31 -19.52 40.72 -22.83
N TRP A 32 -20.28 40.30 -23.84
CA TRP A 32 -19.75 39.56 -24.98
C TRP A 32 -19.06 40.44 -26.04
N MET A 33 -19.39 41.74 -26.08
CA MET A 33 -18.81 42.72 -27.02
C MET A 33 -17.44 43.26 -26.58
N VAL A 34 -17.07 43.11 -25.29
CA VAL A 34 -15.77 43.56 -24.75
C VAL A 34 -14.69 42.44 -24.80
N MET A 35 -15.08 41.16 -24.84
CA MET A 35 -14.12 40.05 -25.02
C MET A 35 -13.87 39.67 -26.50
N THR A 36 -14.75 40.03 -27.42
CA THR A 36 -14.59 39.71 -28.86
C THR A 36 -13.76 40.73 -29.65
N GLN A 37 -13.59 41.96 -29.14
CA GLN A 37 -12.71 42.97 -29.78
C GLN A 37 -11.21 42.84 -29.44
N ARG A 38 -10.81 41.99 -28.48
CA ARG A 38 -9.37 41.75 -28.17
C ARG A 38 -8.77 40.50 -28.82
N LEU A 39 -9.56 39.71 -29.54
CA LEU A 39 -9.10 38.47 -30.21
C LEU A 39 -9.10 38.52 -31.74
N GLN A 40 -9.53 39.64 -32.35
CA GLN A 40 -9.48 39.84 -33.82
C GLN A 40 -8.34 40.75 -34.31
N GLY A 41 -7.45 41.19 -33.42
CA GLY A 41 -6.31 42.06 -33.77
C GLY A 41 -4.96 41.36 -34.03
N VAL A 42 -4.88 40.02 -34.02
CA VAL A 42 -3.59 39.30 -34.12
C VAL A 42 -3.47 38.41 -35.36
N PHE A 43 -4.52 38.25 -36.16
CA PHE A 43 -4.48 37.50 -37.42
C PHE A 43 -4.82 38.39 -38.63
N ARG A 44 -3.84 39.20 -39.08
CA ARG A 44 -3.51 39.42 -40.51
C ARG A 44 -2.31 40.36 -40.68
N ALA A 45 -1.38 39.90 -41.51
CA ALA A 45 -0.30 40.63 -42.21
C ALA A 45 0.98 41.00 -41.43
N ARG A 46 2.02 40.17 -41.55
CA ARG A 46 3.08 40.37 -42.57
C ARG A 46 4.11 39.25 -42.56
N SER A 47 4.28 38.68 -43.74
CA SER A 47 5.36 37.81 -44.19
C SER A 47 6.73 38.52 -44.12
N THR A 48 7.59 38.10 -43.19
CA THR A 48 9.06 38.12 -43.32
C THR A 48 9.64 37.14 -42.30
N PHE A 49 9.87 35.90 -42.71
CA PHE A 49 10.51 34.87 -41.90
C PHE A 49 12.04 35.04 -42.04
N ARG A 50 12.70 35.63 -41.03
CA ARG A 50 14.14 35.49 -40.81
C ARG A 50 14.36 34.45 -39.71
N PRO A 51 15.02 33.31 -39.95
CA PRO A 51 15.38 32.41 -38.87
C PRO A 51 16.54 33.03 -38.08
N LYS A 52 16.34 33.30 -36.78
CA LYS A 52 17.45 33.43 -35.83
C LYS A 52 18.06 32.05 -35.67
N GLY A 53 19.18 31.83 -36.36
CA GLY A 53 19.98 30.62 -36.22
C GLY A 53 20.55 30.50 -34.82
N ASP A 54 20.30 29.35 -34.18
CA ASP A 54 21.07 28.90 -33.04
C ASP A 54 22.49 28.59 -33.52
N GLY A 55 23.41 29.49 -33.21
CA GLY A 55 24.83 29.37 -33.52
C GLY A 55 25.48 28.23 -32.75
N CYS A 56 25.50 27.04 -33.35
CA CYS A 56 26.52 26.04 -33.08
C CYS A 56 27.60 26.23 -34.17
N LEU A 57 28.55 27.12 -33.93
CA LEU A 57 29.70 27.31 -34.81
C LEU A 57 30.58 26.06 -34.73
N THR A 58 30.48 25.23 -35.78
CA THR A 58 31.48 24.26 -36.17
C THR A 58 32.79 24.98 -36.48
N HIS A 59 33.77 24.91 -35.59
CA HIS A 59 35.15 25.21 -35.95
C HIS A 59 35.77 23.99 -36.62
N SER A 60 35.58 23.88 -37.94
CA SER A 60 36.48 23.15 -38.83
C SER A 60 37.61 24.09 -39.23
N ILE A 61 38.80 23.90 -38.66
CA ILE A 61 40.01 24.57 -39.14
C ILE A 61 40.48 23.80 -40.38
N GLU A 62 40.00 24.22 -41.56
CA GLU A 62 40.67 23.93 -42.82
C GLU A 62 41.89 24.85 -42.95
N CYS A 63 43.07 24.26 -42.84
CA CYS A 63 44.34 24.93 -43.07
C CYS A 63 44.56 25.03 -44.59
N ARG A 64 44.24 26.20 -45.16
CA ARG A 64 44.49 26.50 -46.58
C ARG A 64 45.98 26.81 -46.77
N ALA A 65 46.62 26.00 -47.60
CA ALA A 65 48.02 26.11 -47.99
C ALA A 65 48.37 27.48 -48.60
N SER A 66 49.49 28.06 -48.13
CA SER A 66 50.22 29.12 -48.82
C SER A 66 51.68 28.70 -48.92
N ARG A 67 52.12 28.42 -50.15
CA ARG A 67 53.50 28.15 -50.54
C ARG A 67 54.32 29.45 -50.48
N ARG A 68 55.47 29.41 -49.80
CA ARG A 68 56.74 30.16 -49.97
C ARG A 68 57.59 29.70 -48.78
N GLY A 69 58.61 28.84 -48.87
CA GLY A 69 59.74 28.81 -49.79
C GLY A 69 60.95 29.41 -49.07
N HIS A 70 61.89 28.56 -48.60
CA HIS A 70 63.32 28.77 -48.22
C HIS A 70 63.68 27.85 -47.01
N ALA A 71 64.29 26.68 -47.20
CA ALA A 71 65.72 26.40 -47.44
C ALA A 71 66.57 26.27 -46.15
N ARG A 72 66.91 25.00 -45.84
CA ARG A 72 68.15 24.45 -45.22
C ARG A 72 68.72 25.10 -43.95
N ARG A 73 68.86 24.28 -42.88
CA ARG A 73 70.19 23.88 -42.35
C ARG A 73 70.13 22.66 -41.42
N VAL A 74 71.02 21.73 -41.71
CA VAL A 74 71.39 20.54 -40.92
C VAL A 74 72.64 20.89 -40.12
N SER A 75 72.68 20.56 -38.82
CA SER A 75 73.92 20.37 -38.05
C SER A 75 73.58 19.64 -36.74
N LYS A 76 73.92 18.35 -36.63
CA LYS A 76 75.14 17.77 -36.01
C LYS A 76 74.97 17.46 -34.51
N LEU A 77 75.04 16.16 -34.22
CA LEU A 77 75.27 15.52 -32.91
C LEU A 77 76.61 15.98 -32.28
N PRO A 78 76.82 15.71 -30.97
CA PRO A 78 77.66 14.56 -30.65
C PRO A 78 77.16 13.68 -29.49
N ARG A 79 77.52 12.39 -29.57
CA ARG A 79 77.44 11.36 -28.53
C ARG A 79 78.40 11.69 -27.36
N MET A 80 77.98 11.43 -26.12
CA MET A 80 78.89 11.06 -25.03
C MET A 80 78.27 9.99 -24.11
N ARG A 81 79.15 9.32 -23.36
CA ARG A 81 79.07 7.92 -22.90
C ARG A 81 78.19 7.67 -21.66
N ARG A 82 77.82 6.39 -21.52
CA ARG A 82 77.21 5.70 -20.36
C ARG A 82 77.80 6.09 -18.99
N ARG A 83 76.93 6.18 -17.98
CA ARG A 83 77.10 5.53 -16.66
C ARG A 83 75.73 5.30 -16.01
N ALA A 84 75.61 4.16 -15.32
CA ALA A 84 74.42 3.63 -14.67
C ALA A 84 74.02 4.46 -13.43
N GLY A 85 72.72 4.49 -13.13
CA GLY A 85 72.18 5.06 -11.89
C GLY A 85 70.65 5.12 -11.92
N GLU A 86 70.03 4.15 -11.25
CA GLU A 86 68.71 4.18 -10.59
C GLU A 86 67.53 4.89 -11.26
N ASN A 87 66.58 4.07 -11.74
CA ASN A 87 65.26 4.50 -12.22
C ASN A 87 64.37 5.01 -11.07
N ASN A 88 64.03 6.29 -11.11
CA ASN A 88 62.82 6.82 -10.50
C ASN A 88 62.19 7.88 -11.42
N PRO A 89 61.07 7.62 -12.11
CA PRO A 89 60.36 8.66 -12.83
C PRO A 89 59.14 9.13 -12.04
N ARG A 90 59.29 10.31 -11.43
CA ARG A 90 58.19 11.20 -11.05
C ARG A 90 57.30 11.42 -12.28
N ARG A 91 56.00 11.13 -12.16
CA ARG A 91 54.98 11.52 -13.14
C ARG A 91 54.59 12.98 -12.91
N ASN A 92 54.84 13.81 -13.92
CA ASN A 92 54.20 15.09 -14.10
C ASN A 92 52.72 14.88 -14.46
N SER A 93 51.81 15.33 -13.61
CA SER A 93 50.44 15.65 -13.99
C SER A 93 50.19 17.11 -13.64
N HIS A 94 49.81 17.92 -14.63
CA HIS A 94 49.25 19.24 -14.43
C HIS A 94 48.00 19.13 -13.54
N ASP A 95 48.19 19.48 -12.27
CA ASP A 95 47.17 19.47 -11.24
C ASP A 95 46.54 20.87 -11.16
N THR A 96 45.31 21.01 -11.63
CA THR A 96 44.46 22.12 -11.17
C THR A 96 43.98 21.74 -9.76
N GLY A 97 44.87 21.96 -8.80
CA GLY A 97 44.72 21.58 -7.40
C GLY A 97 43.54 22.27 -6.75
N VAL A 98 42.60 21.47 -6.26
CA VAL A 98 41.81 21.83 -5.08
C VAL A 98 42.30 20.86 -4.00
N PRO A 99 42.68 21.36 -2.82
CA PRO A 99 43.26 20.52 -1.78
C PRO A 99 42.31 19.38 -1.41
N VAL A 100 42.86 18.17 -1.27
CA VAL A 100 42.20 17.11 -0.49
C VAL A 100 41.99 17.69 0.89
N ILE A 101 40.73 17.82 1.30
CA ILE A 101 40.36 18.49 2.55
C ILE A 101 41.03 17.75 3.72
N ALA A 102 42.03 18.41 4.31
CA ALA A 102 42.76 17.94 5.48
C ALA A 102 42.00 18.27 6.79
N ASP A 103 41.08 19.24 6.77
CA ASP A 103 40.32 19.68 7.95
C ASP A 103 38.87 19.16 7.94
N ASP A 104 38.52 18.43 8.99
CA ASP A 104 37.23 17.80 9.19
C ASP A 104 36.05 18.79 9.36
N ARG A 105 36.31 20.07 9.68
CA ARG A 105 35.27 21.12 9.77
C ARG A 105 34.73 21.57 8.40
N GLU A 106 35.52 21.47 7.33
CA GLU A 106 35.09 21.87 5.98
C GLU A 106 34.14 20.88 5.29
N LEU A 107 34.01 19.66 5.83
CA LEU A 107 33.07 18.66 5.31
C LEU A 107 31.60 19.03 5.59
N LEU A 108 31.34 19.85 6.62
CA LEU A 108 30.00 20.18 7.15
C LEU A 108 29.54 21.62 6.87
N HIS A 109 30.44 22.58 6.63
CA HIS A 109 30.06 23.99 6.47
C HIS A 109 29.56 24.36 5.05
N GLY A 110 28.88 25.52 4.93
CA GLY A 110 27.98 25.97 3.85
C GLY A 110 28.44 25.89 2.39
N ILE A 111 29.66 25.45 2.12
CA ILE A 111 30.19 25.15 0.80
C ILE A 111 29.54 23.89 0.21
N LEU A 112 29.20 22.87 1.02
CA LEU A 112 28.48 21.68 0.54
C LEU A 112 27.07 22.04 0.03
N VAL A 113 26.36 22.89 0.78
CA VAL A 113 25.05 23.43 0.39
C VAL A 113 25.17 24.28 -0.88
N HIS A 114 26.25 25.06 -1.00
CA HIS A 114 26.53 25.86 -2.20
C HIS A 114 26.76 24.97 -3.44
N ASP A 115 27.56 23.91 -3.33
CA ASP A 115 27.82 22.96 -4.42
C ASP A 115 26.53 22.26 -4.87
N ILE A 116 25.73 21.76 -3.93
CA ILE A 116 24.44 21.12 -4.22
C ILE A 116 23.50 22.13 -4.90
N ARG A 117 23.38 23.36 -4.39
CA ARG A 117 22.52 24.40 -4.98
C ARG A 117 22.98 24.82 -6.38
N ARG A 118 24.28 24.85 -6.63
CA ARG A 118 24.85 25.14 -7.96
C ARG A 118 24.54 24.02 -8.95
N ASP A 119 24.78 22.77 -8.56
CA ASP A 119 24.59 21.62 -9.45
C ASP A 119 23.10 21.34 -9.68
N LEU A 120 22.25 21.54 -8.67
CA LEU A 120 20.80 21.50 -8.81
C LEU A 120 20.32 22.51 -9.86
N ARG A 121 20.72 23.78 -9.76
CA ARG A 121 20.31 24.81 -10.76
C ARG A 121 20.77 24.49 -12.18
N ARG A 122 21.93 23.84 -12.34
CA ARG A 122 22.48 23.48 -13.65
C ARG A 122 21.82 22.24 -14.26
N HIS A 123 21.46 21.26 -13.43
CA HIS A 123 21.03 19.93 -13.90
C HIS A 123 19.60 19.54 -13.52
N LEU A 124 18.81 20.42 -12.89
CA LEU A 124 17.43 20.11 -12.43
C LEU A 124 16.55 19.55 -13.56
N ARG A 125 16.53 20.18 -14.74
CA ARG A 125 15.66 19.76 -15.84
C ARG A 125 16.05 18.38 -16.40
N PRO A 126 17.34 18.10 -16.73
CA PRO A 126 17.78 16.76 -17.11
C PRO A 126 17.56 15.70 -16.01
N MET A 127 17.76 16.05 -14.73
CA MET A 127 17.54 15.13 -13.62
C MET A 127 16.06 14.80 -13.43
N LEU A 128 15.17 15.78 -13.61
CA LEU A 128 13.72 15.58 -13.63
C LEU A 128 13.31 14.65 -14.77
N ALA A 129 13.80 14.89 -15.99
CA ALA A 129 13.49 14.03 -17.14
C ALA A 129 13.95 12.58 -16.92
N TRP A 130 15.16 12.39 -16.36
CA TRP A 130 15.66 11.08 -15.98
C TRP A 130 14.80 10.42 -14.91
N TYR A 131 14.46 11.16 -13.84
CA TYR A 131 13.67 10.62 -12.74
C TYR A 131 12.29 10.19 -13.21
N LEU A 132 11.59 11.01 -14.00
CA LEU A 132 10.28 10.63 -14.53
C LEU A 132 10.39 9.38 -15.41
N LEU A 133 11.35 9.33 -16.32
CA LEU A 133 11.60 8.15 -17.16
C LEU A 133 11.88 6.89 -16.31
N PHE A 134 12.76 7.00 -15.31
CA PHE A 134 13.16 5.87 -14.48
C PHE A 134 12.05 5.43 -13.53
N THR A 135 11.37 6.36 -12.86
CA THR A 135 10.23 6.07 -11.98
C THR A 135 9.17 5.33 -12.75
N ALA A 136 8.86 5.79 -13.96
CA ALA A 136 7.85 5.17 -14.78
C ALA A 136 8.30 3.76 -15.22
N PHE A 137 9.57 3.55 -15.61
CA PHE A 137 10.15 2.21 -15.80
C PHE A 137 10.07 1.32 -14.55
N ALA A 138 10.41 1.87 -13.38
CA ALA A 138 10.38 1.15 -12.11
C ALA A 138 8.95 0.75 -11.73
N THR A 139 7.95 1.61 -11.94
CA THR A 139 6.54 1.30 -11.70
C THR A 139 6.02 0.23 -12.64
N VAL A 140 6.45 0.24 -13.90
CA VAL A 140 5.96 -0.70 -14.93
C VAL A 140 6.63 -2.07 -14.85
N ALA A 141 7.95 -2.10 -14.62
CA ALA A 141 8.73 -3.34 -14.66
C ALA A 141 9.08 -3.82 -13.25
N ALA A 142 9.73 -2.97 -12.44
CA ALA A 142 10.27 -3.39 -11.16
C ALA A 142 9.18 -3.66 -10.11
N ALA A 143 8.15 -2.80 -10.02
CA ALA A 143 7.12 -2.92 -9.00
C ALA A 143 6.33 -4.24 -9.12
N PRO A 144 5.78 -4.64 -10.29
CA PRO A 144 5.09 -5.93 -10.42
C PRO A 144 6.01 -7.12 -10.12
N LEU A 145 7.28 -7.06 -10.53
CA LEU A 145 8.28 -8.10 -10.23
C LEU A 145 8.52 -8.22 -8.71
N THR A 146 8.68 -7.10 -8.01
CA THR A 146 8.85 -7.10 -6.55
C THR A 146 7.57 -7.52 -5.83
N THR A 147 6.39 -7.10 -6.31
CA THR A 147 5.09 -7.47 -5.74
C THR A 147 4.80 -8.94 -5.95
N TRP A 148 5.03 -9.47 -7.16
CA TRP A 148 4.89 -10.90 -7.45
C TRP A 148 5.87 -11.73 -6.63
N SER A 149 7.13 -11.29 -6.52
CA SER A 149 8.13 -11.95 -5.68
C SER A 149 7.72 -11.97 -4.21
N LEU A 150 7.20 -10.86 -3.67
CA LEU A 150 6.70 -10.81 -2.30
C LEU A 150 5.43 -11.66 -2.12
N ALA A 151 4.50 -11.63 -3.07
CA ALA A 151 3.28 -12.43 -3.04
C ALA A 151 3.59 -13.93 -3.10
N ALA A 152 4.53 -14.34 -3.96
CA ALA A 152 5.00 -15.72 -4.04
C ALA A 152 5.65 -16.17 -2.72
N LEU A 153 6.43 -15.30 -2.08
CA LEU A 153 7.01 -15.58 -0.76
C LEU A 153 5.93 -15.73 0.32
N LEU A 154 4.96 -14.82 0.37
CA LEU A 154 3.88 -14.85 1.35
C LEU A 154 3.02 -16.11 1.20
N HIS A 155 2.61 -16.44 -0.03
CA HIS A 155 1.89 -17.68 -0.32
C HIS A 155 2.68 -18.92 0.13
N TRP A 156 4.01 -18.84 0.10
CA TRP A 156 4.87 -19.94 0.47
C TRP A 156 5.11 -20.03 1.99
N ILE A 157 5.18 -18.90 2.70
CA ILE A 157 5.20 -18.83 4.18
C ILE A 157 3.86 -19.29 4.78
N GLU A 158 2.75 -19.07 4.08
CA GLU A 158 1.40 -19.48 4.51
C GLU A 158 1.13 -20.99 4.36
N ARG A 159 2.06 -21.77 3.79
CA ARG A 159 1.95 -23.23 3.81
C ARG A 159 2.10 -23.74 5.25
N PRO A 160 1.37 -24.80 5.65
CA PRO A 160 1.50 -25.35 6.99
C PRO A 160 2.98 -25.70 7.25
N LEU A 161 3.60 -25.07 8.25
CA LEU A 161 4.89 -25.48 8.79
C LEU A 161 4.69 -26.87 9.41
N ALA A 162 4.76 -27.90 8.57
CA ALA A 162 4.85 -29.28 9.02
C ALA A 162 6.18 -29.41 9.76
N GLY A 163 6.11 -29.76 11.04
CA GLY A 163 7.27 -29.91 11.89
C GLY A 163 8.07 -31.16 11.52
N ASP A 164 9.00 -31.03 10.56
CA ASP A 164 10.24 -31.83 10.47
C ASP A 164 11.24 -31.16 9.50
N LEU A 165 12.37 -31.81 9.16
CA LEU A 165 13.48 -31.35 8.29
C LEU A 165 13.09 -30.48 7.06
N ASP A 166 11.90 -30.66 6.49
CA ASP A 166 11.34 -29.82 5.43
C ASP A 166 11.21 -28.34 5.85
N GLY A 167 10.91 -28.07 7.12
CA GLY A 167 10.85 -26.71 7.66
C GLY A 167 12.20 -25.97 7.65
N LEU A 168 13.35 -26.67 7.77
CA LEU A 168 14.66 -26.01 7.67
C LEU A 168 14.99 -25.64 6.23
N ARG A 169 14.75 -26.56 5.28
CA ARG A 169 14.90 -26.31 3.85
C ARG A 169 13.99 -25.16 3.42
N ASP A 170 12.77 -25.15 3.94
CA ASP A 170 11.82 -24.12 3.61
C ASP A 170 12.25 -22.76 4.20
N ASN A 171 12.66 -22.71 5.47
CA ASN A 171 13.20 -21.47 6.03
C ASN A 171 14.42 -20.93 5.25
N LEU A 172 15.31 -21.79 4.77
CA LEU A 172 16.46 -21.39 3.95
C LEU A 172 16.07 -20.85 2.58
N LEU A 173 15.09 -21.46 1.92
CA LEU A 173 14.57 -21.01 0.62
C LEU A 173 13.81 -19.68 0.76
N ALA A 174 13.02 -19.48 1.83
CA ALA A 174 12.42 -18.17 2.14
C ALA A 174 13.48 -17.10 2.35
N LEU A 175 14.53 -17.39 3.15
CA LEU A 175 15.62 -16.44 3.39
C LEU A 175 16.41 -16.13 2.10
N ALA A 176 16.65 -17.13 1.26
CA ALA A 176 17.30 -16.93 -0.04
C ALA A 176 16.43 -16.06 -0.97
N TRP A 177 15.12 -16.28 -0.97
CA TRP A 177 14.18 -15.49 -1.76
C TRP A 177 14.06 -14.05 -1.24
N LEU A 178 14.02 -13.84 0.08
CA LEU A 178 14.09 -12.52 0.70
C LEU A 178 15.38 -11.79 0.33
N ALA A 179 16.52 -12.49 0.35
CA ALA A 179 17.80 -11.93 -0.08
C ALA A 179 17.78 -11.55 -1.57
N LEU A 180 17.16 -12.37 -2.44
CA LEU A 180 17.00 -12.09 -3.86
C LEU A 180 16.09 -10.87 -4.09
N ALA A 181 14.94 -10.80 -3.42
CA ALA A 181 14.01 -9.67 -3.50
C ALA A 181 14.66 -8.37 -2.99
N GLY A 182 15.41 -8.46 -1.89
CA GLY A 182 16.21 -7.37 -1.35
C GLY A 182 17.31 -6.91 -2.33
N ALA A 183 18.01 -7.85 -2.95
CA ALA A 183 19.04 -7.56 -3.97
C ALA A 183 18.44 -6.90 -5.21
N LEU A 184 17.28 -7.36 -5.68
CA LEU A 184 16.55 -6.76 -6.80
C LEU A 184 16.11 -5.33 -6.47
N SER A 185 15.52 -5.13 -5.29
CA SER A 185 15.07 -3.80 -4.83
C SER A 185 16.24 -2.83 -4.72
N TRP A 186 17.35 -3.26 -4.10
CA TRP A 186 18.56 -2.46 -3.99
C TRP A 186 19.20 -2.17 -5.35
N TYR A 187 19.22 -3.14 -6.25
CA TYR A 187 19.69 -2.98 -7.62
C TYR A 187 18.92 -1.90 -8.39
N VAL A 188 17.59 -1.84 -8.25
CA VAL A 188 16.75 -0.79 -8.87
C VAL A 188 17.14 0.60 -8.35
N VAL A 189 17.36 0.76 -7.05
CA VAL A 189 17.84 2.02 -6.46
C VAL A 189 19.21 2.40 -7.01
N MET A 190 20.13 1.43 -7.14
CA MET A 190 21.47 1.67 -7.70
C MET A 190 21.42 2.08 -9.17
N LEU A 191 20.54 1.49 -9.99
CA LEU A 191 20.33 1.90 -11.37
C LEU A 191 19.85 3.35 -11.46
N GLN A 192 18.86 3.72 -10.64
CA GLN A 192 18.35 5.09 -10.55
C GLN A 192 19.48 6.07 -10.23
N GLN A 193 20.25 5.77 -9.18
CA GLN A 193 21.35 6.59 -8.71
C GLN A 193 22.46 6.69 -9.77
N ALA A 194 22.82 5.58 -10.43
CA ALA A 194 23.83 5.54 -11.46
C ALA A 194 23.48 6.46 -12.65
N GLY A 195 22.24 6.43 -13.12
CA GLY A 195 21.79 7.32 -14.18
C GLY A 195 21.82 8.79 -13.77
N MET A 196 21.37 9.13 -12.55
CA MET A 196 21.44 10.49 -12.02
C MET A 196 22.89 11.00 -11.86
N LEU A 197 23.82 10.13 -11.45
CA LEU A 197 25.25 10.43 -11.40
C LEU A 197 25.80 10.74 -12.79
N LEU A 198 25.46 9.94 -13.81
CA LEU A 198 25.88 10.17 -15.19
C LEU A 198 25.28 11.45 -15.79
N VAL A 199 23.99 11.73 -15.55
CA VAL A 199 23.33 12.98 -15.98
C VAL A 199 24.04 14.18 -15.40
N SER A 200 24.30 14.16 -14.10
CA SER A 200 24.95 15.26 -13.41
C SER A 200 26.43 15.41 -13.83
N ALA A 201 27.11 14.34 -14.22
CA ALA A 201 28.51 14.37 -14.67
C ALA A 201 28.65 14.88 -16.12
N SER A 202 27.59 14.85 -16.92
CA SER A 202 27.62 15.23 -18.33
C SER A 202 27.69 16.76 -18.54
N ARG A 203 28.41 17.18 -19.59
CA ARG A 203 28.51 18.58 -20.04
C ARG A 203 27.93 18.68 -21.46
N GLY A 204 26.62 18.81 -21.61
CA GLY A 204 25.97 18.79 -22.93
C GLY A 204 24.50 19.21 -22.96
N CYS A 205 23.91 19.22 -24.16
CA CYS A 205 22.50 19.56 -24.37
C CYS A 205 21.52 18.59 -23.69
N ARG A 206 20.43 19.13 -23.14
CA ARG A 206 19.49 18.48 -22.20
C ARG A 206 19.05 17.06 -22.57
N TYR A 207 18.59 16.85 -23.81
CA TYR A 207 18.04 15.55 -24.25
C TYR A 207 19.12 14.53 -24.61
N ARG A 208 20.23 14.98 -25.20
CA ARG A 208 21.38 14.10 -25.52
C ARG A 208 22.02 13.55 -24.25
N THR A 209 22.04 14.34 -23.18
CA THR A 209 22.51 13.95 -21.86
C THR A 209 21.71 12.80 -21.24
N ALA A 210 20.37 12.83 -21.29
CA ALA A 210 19.55 11.79 -20.68
C ALA A 210 19.68 10.44 -21.41
N ALA A 211 19.68 10.45 -22.75
CA ALA A 211 19.88 9.25 -23.55
C ALA A 211 21.29 8.64 -23.38
N ALA A 212 22.33 9.48 -23.32
CA ALA A 212 23.68 9.02 -23.05
C ALA A 212 23.83 8.44 -21.62
N ALA A 213 23.15 9.03 -20.64
CA ALA A 213 23.09 8.50 -19.28
C ALA A 213 22.37 7.15 -19.22
N LEU A 214 21.26 6.98 -19.96
CA LEU A 214 20.56 5.70 -20.07
C LEU A 214 21.47 4.61 -20.61
N LEU A 215 22.12 4.85 -21.76
CA LEU A 215 23.03 3.89 -22.36
C LEU A 215 24.24 3.60 -21.45
N GLY A 216 24.77 4.63 -20.80
CA GLY A 216 25.85 4.49 -19.83
C GLY A 216 25.46 3.67 -18.60
N MET A 217 24.22 3.81 -18.12
CA MET A 217 23.66 2.99 -17.04
C MET A 217 23.49 1.54 -17.52
N LEU A 218 22.86 1.33 -18.68
CA LEU A 218 22.62 -0.02 -19.23
C LEU A 218 23.91 -0.80 -19.47
N ARG A 219 24.98 -0.16 -19.96
CA ARG A 219 26.31 -0.79 -20.08
C ARG A 219 26.93 -1.21 -18.75
N ARG A 220 26.48 -0.63 -17.64
CA ARG A 220 26.92 -0.93 -16.27
C ARG A 220 25.90 -1.74 -15.49
N ALA A 221 24.79 -2.17 -16.10
CA ALA A 221 23.71 -2.89 -15.46
C ALA A 221 24.21 -4.17 -14.76
N LEU A 222 24.95 -5.03 -15.47
CA LEU A 222 25.47 -6.28 -14.89
C LEU A 222 26.49 -6.04 -13.75
N PRO A 223 27.51 -5.16 -13.90
CA PRO A 223 28.38 -4.79 -12.78
C PRO A 223 27.62 -4.22 -11.57
N LEU A 224 26.58 -3.40 -11.79
CA LEU A 224 25.73 -2.88 -10.72
C LEU A 224 24.90 -3.99 -10.05
N ALA A 225 24.40 -4.96 -10.80
CA ALA A 225 23.69 -6.12 -10.26
C ALA A 225 24.61 -6.98 -9.38
N VAL A 226 25.85 -7.23 -9.83
CA VAL A 226 26.87 -7.95 -9.03
C VAL A 226 27.21 -7.16 -7.76
N LEU A 227 27.38 -5.84 -7.87
CA LEU A 227 27.64 -4.99 -6.70
C LEU A 227 26.48 -5.05 -5.69
N ALA A 228 25.23 -4.96 -6.17
CA ALA A 228 24.04 -5.07 -5.33
C ALA A 228 23.95 -6.44 -4.64
N ALA A 229 24.17 -7.52 -5.38
CA ALA A 229 24.17 -8.89 -4.86
C ALA A 229 25.27 -9.08 -3.79
N CYS A 230 26.48 -8.58 -4.02
CA CYS A 230 27.56 -8.64 -3.03
C CYS A 230 27.20 -7.89 -1.74
N GLN A 231 26.63 -6.69 -1.86
CA GLN A 231 26.23 -5.89 -0.69
C GLN A 231 25.14 -6.58 0.12
N VAL A 232 24.07 -7.04 -0.55
CA VAL A 232 22.95 -7.72 0.13
C VAL A 232 23.38 -9.07 0.71
N ALA A 233 24.14 -9.88 -0.03
CA ALA A 233 24.66 -11.15 0.48
C ALA A 233 25.54 -10.95 1.72
N THR A 234 26.40 -9.92 1.74
CA THR A 234 27.23 -9.63 2.91
C THR A 234 26.39 -9.21 4.11
N HIS A 235 25.37 -8.36 3.90
CA HIS A 235 24.44 -7.99 4.98
C HIS A 235 23.62 -9.19 5.47
N ALA A 236 23.16 -10.07 4.58
CA ALA A 236 22.45 -11.28 4.95
C ALA A 236 23.34 -12.20 5.80
N LEU A 237 24.60 -12.42 5.40
CA LEU A 237 25.56 -13.19 6.17
C LEU A 237 25.87 -12.55 7.53
N LEU A 238 25.98 -11.22 7.59
CA LEU A 238 26.17 -10.48 8.84
C LEU A 238 24.95 -10.61 9.78
N ALA A 239 23.75 -10.80 9.24
CA ALA A 239 22.52 -10.96 10.02
C ALA A 239 22.40 -12.33 10.71
N VAL A 240 22.95 -13.39 10.10
CA VAL A 240 22.86 -14.79 10.58
C VAL A 240 23.19 -14.95 12.07
N PRO A 241 24.33 -14.49 12.61
CA PRO A 241 24.64 -14.69 14.03
C PRO A 241 23.62 -14.02 14.97
N TRP A 242 23.10 -12.83 14.61
CA TRP A 242 22.13 -12.12 15.45
C TRP A 242 20.77 -12.80 15.45
N LEU A 243 20.34 -13.32 14.29
CA LEU A 243 19.13 -14.13 14.17
C LEU A 243 19.25 -15.43 14.95
N ALA A 244 20.41 -16.10 14.90
CA ALA A 244 20.67 -17.31 15.66
C ALA A 244 20.61 -17.06 17.18
N ILE A 245 21.23 -15.97 17.67
CA ILE A 245 21.15 -15.58 19.08
C ILE A 245 19.71 -15.25 19.47
N GLY A 246 18.99 -14.48 18.65
CA GLY A 246 17.58 -14.14 18.90
C GLY A 246 16.67 -15.37 18.96
N ALA A 247 16.84 -16.31 18.04
CA ALA A 247 16.12 -17.58 18.04
C ALA A 247 16.45 -18.45 19.26
N GLY A 248 17.71 -18.45 19.69
CA GLY A 248 18.14 -19.13 20.91
C GLY A 248 17.51 -18.54 22.17
N LEU A 249 17.54 -17.21 22.31
CA LEU A 249 16.90 -16.49 23.41
C LEU A 249 15.38 -16.70 23.43
N TYR A 250 14.74 -16.69 22.25
CA TYR A 250 13.31 -16.95 22.13
C TYR A 250 12.97 -18.36 22.63
N ARG A 251 13.69 -19.39 22.16
CA ARG A 251 13.47 -20.77 22.62
C ARG A 251 13.70 -20.92 24.12
N LEU A 252 14.73 -20.27 24.66
CA LEU A 252 15.09 -20.37 26.07
C LEU A 252 14.06 -19.70 27.00
N LEU A 253 13.58 -18.51 26.62
CA LEU A 253 12.78 -17.66 27.52
C LEU A 253 11.28 -17.70 27.22
N LEU A 254 10.89 -17.93 25.97
CA LEU A 254 9.51 -17.88 25.49
C LEU A 254 9.01 -19.20 24.91
N GLY A 255 9.88 -20.18 24.66
CA GLY A 255 9.51 -21.43 23.98
C GLY A 255 8.47 -22.29 24.69
N GLY A 256 8.28 -22.11 26.01
CA GLY A 256 7.26 -22.81 26.79
C GLY A 256 5.91 -22.09 26.91
N TYR A 257 5.77 -20.90 26.34
CA TYR A 257 4.53 -20.12 26.37
C TYR A 257 3.78 -20.22 25.05
N ASP A 258 2.45 -20.26 25.13
CA ASP A 258 1.61 -20.05 23.97
C ASP A 258 1.80 -18.62 23.42
N PRO A 259 2.06 -18.42 22.12
CA PRO A 259 2.28 -17.09 21.55
C PRO A 259 1.15 -16.10 21.80
N TYR A 260 -0.11 -16.55 21.79
CA TYR A 260 -1.27 -15.71 22.06
C TYR A 260 -1.26 -15.22 23.51
N PHE A 261 -0.93 -16.11 24.45
CA PHE A 261 -0.75 -15.74 25.86
C PHE A 261 0.37 -14.71 26.04
N VAL A 262 1.50 -14.85 25.35
CA VAL A 262 2.62 -13.89 25.45
C VAL A 262 2.20 -12.48 25.02
N VAL A 263 1.42 -12.36 23.94
CA VAL A 263 0.98 -11.06 23.42
C VAL A 263 -0.08 -10.41 24.32
N MET A 264 -1.04 -11.20 24.81
CA MET A 264 -2.16 -10.70 25.61
C MET A 264 -1.77 -10.43 27.07
N ALA A 265 -1.15 -11.41 27.72
CA ALA A 265 -0.84 -11.34 29.15
C ALA A 265 0.51 -10.66 29.44
N ARG A 266 1.40 -10.53 28.44
CA ARG A 266 2.73 -9.89 28.55
C ARG A 266 3.52 -10.37 29.79
N PRO A 267 3.78 -11.68 29.92
CA PRO A 267 4.42 -12.27 31.10
C PRO A 267 5.83 -11.70 31.33
N ALA A 268 6.35 -11.81 32.56
CA ALA A 268 7.69 -11.35 32.91
C ALA A 268 8.78 -11.88 31.95
N ALA A 269 8.63 -13.12 31.48
CA ALA A 269 9.52 -13.75 30.51
C ALA A 269 9.69 -12.95 29.20
N LEU A 270 8.64 -12.26 28.73
CA LEU A 270 8.72 -11.37 27.56
C LEU A 270 9.69 -10.22 27.81
N TRP A 271 9.64 -9.59 28.97
CA TRP A 271 10.52 -8.48 29.33
C TRP A 271 11.97 -8.93 29.51
N TRP A 272 12.18 -10.15 29.99
CA TRP A 272 13.52 -10.74 30.12
C TRP A 272 14.11 -11.04 28.74
N PHE A 273 13.29 -11.59 27.84
CA PHE A 273 13.67 -11.77 26.44
C PHE A 273 14.05 -10.45 25.78
N LEU A 274 13.21 -9.41 25.91
CA LEU A 274 13.51 -8.09 25.36
C LEU A 274 14.77 -7.48 25.96
N GLY A 275 14.95 -7.58 27.29
CA GLY A 275 16.14 -7.09 27.98
C GLY A 275 17.44 -7.76 27.54
N ALA A 276 17.39 -9.07 27.23
CA ALA A 276 18.53 -9.81 26.71
C ALA A 276 18.77 -9.58 25.20
N PHE A 277 17.69 -9.50 24.41
CA PHE A 277 17.79 -9.44 22.95
C PHE A 277 18.05 -8.03 22.41
N LEU A 278 17.50 -6.97 23.01
CA LEU A 278 17.66 -5.60 22.51
C LEU A 278 19.13 -5.14 22.44
N PRO A 279 20.01 -5.41 23.43
CA PRO A 279 21.43 -5.07 23.32
C PRO A 279 22.13 -5.82 22.18
N VAL A 280 21.81 -7.11 22.00
CA VAL A 280 22.34 -7.95 20.90
C VAL A 280 21.91 -7.38 19.55
N LEU A 281 20.63 -7.07 19.41
CA LEU A 281 20.07 -6.44 18.22
C LEU A 281 20.74 -5.08 17.94
N ALA A 282 20.95 -4.26 18.96
CA ALA A 282 21.60 -2.96 18.82
C ALA A 282 23.04 -3.09 18.28
N VAL A 283 23.84 -4.04 18.81
CA VAL A 283 25.18 -4.32 18.29
C VAL A 283 25.13 -4.78 16.83
N GLY A 284 24.21 -5.69 16.49
CA GLY A 284 24.01 -6.13 15.12
C GLY A 284 23.67 -4.97 14.18
N LEU A 285 22.71 -4.12 14.55
CA LEU A 285 22.32 -2.94 13.78
C LEU A 285 23.47 -1.94 13.60
N LEU A 286 24.30 -1.71 14.63
CA LEU A 286 25.48 -0.84 14.54
C LEU A 286 26.52 -1.37 13.55
N LEU A 287 26.74 -2.68 13.50
CA LEU A 287 27.66 -3.30 12.54
C LEU A 287 27.12 -3.21 11.11
N HIS A 288 25.82 -3.45 10.92
CA HIS A 288 25.15 -3.23 9.63
C HIS A 288 25.27 -1.77 9.17
N ALA A 289 24.96 -0.81 10.04
CA ALA A 289 25.08 0.61 9.73
C ALA A 289 26.52 0.99 9.36
N THR A 290 27.49 0.51 10.13
CA THR A 290 28.92 0.76 9.85
C THR A 290 29.33 0.22 8.49
N LEU A 291 28.91 -1.00 8.14
CA LEU A 291 29.20 -1.60 6.83
C LEU A 291 28.53 -0.82 5.69
N TYR A 292 27.26 -0.43 5.87
CA TYR A 292 26.53 0.38 4.89
C TYR A 292 27.25 1.70 4.59
N PHE A 293 27.63 2.47 5.62
CA PHE A 293 28.32 3.74 5.41
C PHE A 293 29.74 3.57 4.84
N ARG A 294 30.41 2.45 5.11
CA ARG A 294 31.70 2.13 4.48
C ARG A 294 31.56 1.90 2.97
N TRP A 295 30.41 1.45 2.51
CA TRP A 295 30.13 1.15 1.10
C TRP A 295 29.22 2.16 0.41
N LEU A 296 28.82 3.24 1.09
CA LEU A 296 27.97 4.30 0.54
C LEU A 296 28.48 4.88 -0.79
N LEU A 297 29.80 4.95 -0.97
CA LEU A 297 30.45 5.53 -2.14
C LEU A 297 30.84 4.48 -3.20
N ALA A 298 30.38 3.24 -3.07
CA ALA A 298 30.70 2.18 -4.03
C ALA A 298 30.02 2.43 -5.40
N THR A 299 28.74 2.84 -5.41
CA THR A 299 28.02 3.18 -6.66
C THR A 299 28.75 4.27 -7.47
N PRO A 300 29.09 5.45 -6.90
CA PRO A 300 29.83 6.46 -7.67
C PRO A 300 31.23 6.00 -8.07
N ALA A 301 31.92 5.19 -7.26
CA ALA A 301 33.22 4.62 -7.64
C ALA A 301 33.12 3.70 -8.87
N LEU A 302 32.12 2.81 -8.90
CA LEU A 302 31.87 1.95 -10.07
C LEU A 302 31.47 2.77 -11.30
N VAL A 303 30.56 3.72 -11.13
CA VAL A 303 29.96 4.45 -12.26
C VAL A 303 30.92 5.50 -12.86
N LEU A 304 31.56 6.31 -12.00
CA LEU A 304 32.38 7.44 -12.41
C LEU A 304 33.83 7.04 -12.69
N GLU A 305 34.44 6.19 -11.85
CA GLU A 305 35.83 5.73 -12.03
C GLU A 305 35.93 4.45 -12.91
N GLY A 306 34.81 3.73 -13.11
CA GLY A 306 34.79 2.53 -13.95
C GLY A 306 35.45 1.32 -13.28
N LEU A 307 35.42 1.25 -11.96
CA LEU A 307 36.00 0.15 -11.19
C LEU A 307 35.12 -1.11 -11.26
N SER A 308 35.74 -2.27 -11.01
CA SER A 308 35.00 -3.52 -10.80
C SER A 308 34.16 -3.44 -9.51
N PRO A 309 33.12 -4.29 -9.34
CA PRO A 309 32.27 -4.29 -8.14
C PRO A 309 33.08 -4.36 -6.82
N ILE A 310 34.03 -5.31 -6.73
CA ILE A 310 34.89 -5.45 -5.55
C ILE A 310 35.83 -4.24 -5.40
N GLY A 311 36.40 -3.75 -6.51
CA GLY A 311 37.25 -2.56 -6.51
C GLY A 311 36.51 -1.32 -6.01
N ALA A 312 35.23 -1.17 -6.36
CA ALA A 312 34.38 -0.09 -5.90
C ALA A 312 34.08 -0.16 -4.40
N LEU A 313 33.85 -1.35 -3.85
CA LEU A 313 33.66 -1.55 -2.40
C LEU A 313 34.94 -1.19 -1.61
N LEU A 314 36.10 -1.63 -2.09
CA LEU A 314 37.39 -1.30 -1.48
C LEU A 314 37.69 0.20 -1.58
N ARG A 315 37.45 0.80 -2.74
CA ARG A 315 37.60 2.25 -2.95
C ARG A 315 36.70 3.04 -2.00
N SER A 316 35.42 2.65 -1.87
CA SER A 316 34.49 3.28 -0.93
C SER A 316 34.97 3.16 0.52
N ARG A 317 35.45 1.97 0.93
CA ARG A 317 36.00 1.75 2.27
C ARG A 317 37.16 2.70 2.56
N ASP A 318 38.06 2.88 1.60
CA ASP A 318 39.24 3.71 1.79
C ASP A 318 38.87 5.20 1.86
N LEU A 319 37.91 5.66 1.04
CA LEU A 319 37.41 7.04 1.06
C LEU A 319 36.64 7.39 2.34
N THR A 320 35.98 6.41 2.97
CA THR A 320 35.14 6.60 4.16
C THR A 320 35.87 6.29 5.48
N ARG A 321 37.11 5.77 5.40
CA ARG A 321 37.91 5.36 6.56
C ARG A 321 38.13 6.52 7.53
N GLY A 322 37.87 6.28 8.82
CA GLY A 322 37.99 7.29 9.88
C GLY A 322 36.91 8.38 9.90
N ARG A 323 36.02 8.43 8.89
CA ARG A 323 35.00 9.50 8.73
C ARG A 323 33.55 9.01 8.71
N HIS A 324 33.33 7.71 8.85
CA HIS A 324 32.03 7.04 8.74
C HIS A 324 30.92 7.64 9.63
N LEU A 325 31.18 7.99 10.90
CA LEU A 325 30.16 8.58 11.78
C LEU A 325 29.67 9.94 11.30
N ARG A 326 30.56 10.82 10.83
CA ARG A 326 30.17 12.15 10.33
C ARG A 326 29.41 12.06 9.01
N ILE A 327 29.85 11.17 8.11
CA ILE A 327 29.13 10.85 6.88
C ILE A 327 27.74 10.31 7.23
N ALA A 328 27.63 9.43 8.23
CA ALA A 328 26.37 8.88 8.70
C ALA A 328 25.43 9.98 9.21
N VAL A 329 25.86 10.84 10.13
CA VAL A 329 25.03 11.93 10.66
C VAL A 329 24.51 12.85 9.55
N LEU A 330 25.37 13.22 8.60
CA LEU A 330 24.97 14.07 7.48
C LEU A 330 23.97 13.38 6.54
N VAL A 331 24.26 12.16 6.11
CA VAL A 331 23.42 11.42 5.16
C VAL A 331 22.10 11.03 5.79
N VAL A 332 22.12 10.55 7.04
CA VAL A 332 20.90 10.21 7.80
C VAL A 332 20.09 11.47 8.08
N GLY A 333 20.70 12.58 8.50
CA GLY A 333 19.97 13.83 8.73
C GLY A 333 19.25 14.34 7.48
N VAL A 334 19.92 14.30 6.32
CA VAL A 334 19.31 14.65 5.03
C VAL A 334 18.21 13.64 4.65
N ALA A 335 18.45 12.33 4.82
CA ALA A 335 17.47 11.30 4.52
C ALA A 335 16.21 11.41 5.41
N LEU A 336 16.36 11.66 6.71
CA LEU A 336 15.25 11.89 7.64
C LEU A 336 14.48 13.16 7.28
N THR A 337 15.18 14.23 6.91
CA THR A 337 14.53 15.47 6.42
C THR A 337 13.68 15.16 5.19
N ILE A 338 14.23 14.43 4.21
CA ILE A 338 13.51 14.02 3.01
C ILE A 338 12.30 13.13 3.34
N ALA A 339 12.46 12.16 4.25
CA ALA A 339 11.41 11.24 4.66
C ALA A 339 10.27 11.94 5.44
N ALA A 340 10.58 13.01 6.16
CA ALA A 340 9.58 13.83 6.86
C ALA A 340 8.73 14.69 5.91
N LEU A 341 9.24 15.04 4.71
CA LEU A 341 8.52 15.93 3.79
C LEU A 341 7.18 15.34 3.29
N PRO A 342 7.09 14.07 2.82
CA PRO A 342 5.80 13.47 2.46
C PRO A 342 4.80 13.46 3.62
N LEU A 343 5.25 13.15 4.84
CA LEU A 343 4.40 13.16 6.04
C LEU A 343 3.85 14.57 6.31
N GLY A 344 4.69 15.60 6.15
CA GLY A 344 4.27 16.99 6.22
C GLY A 344 3.27 17.39 5.14
N VAL A 345 3.45 16.90 3.91
CA VAL A 345 2.49 17.12 2.80
C VAL A 345 1.16 16.44 3.12
N THR A 346 1.14 15.18 3.54
CA THR A 346 -0.10 14.49 3.95
C THR A 346 -0.79 15.24 5.08
N ALA A 347 -0.06 15.59 6.13
CA ALA A 347 -0.57 16.37 7.26
C ALA A 347 -1.13 17.75 6.86
N LEU A 348 -0.57 18.37 5.82
CA LEU A 348 -1.07 19.63 5.24
C LEU A 348 -2.35 19.41 4.44
N TYR A 349 -2.39 18.38 3.58
CA TYR A 349 -3.59 18.05 2.80
C TYR A 349 -4.75 17.67 3.72
N ASP A 350 -4.53 16.83 4.73
CA ASP A 350 -5.55 16.42 5.70
C ASP A 350 -6.15 17.61 6.46
N ARG A 351 -5.34 18.61 6.82
CA ARG A 351 -5.80 19.77 7.59
C ARG A 351 -6.35 20.92 6.75
N ALA A 352 -5.86 21.09 5.53
CA ALA A 352 -6.16 22.26 4.71
C ALA A 352 -6.96 21.94 3.45
N ALA A 353 -6.72 20.82 2.80
CA ALA A 353 -7.34 20.48 1.52
C ALA A 353 -8.55 19.54 1.67
N THR A 354 -8.49 18.54 2.57
CA THR A 354 -9.59 17.60 2.80
C THR A 354 -10.87 18.29 3.30
N PRO A 355 -10.84 19.25 4.25
CA PRO A 355 -12.06 19.94 4.69
C PRO A 355 -12.73 20.77 3.59
N LEU A 356 -11.99 21.17 2.54
CA LEU A 356 -12.58 21.87 1.39
C LEU A 356 -13.46 20.95 0.54
N LEU A 357 -13.27 19.63 0.62
CA LEU A 357 -14.14 18.67 -0.07
C LEU A 357 -15.55 18.67 0.52
N ASP A 358 -15.71 18.95 1.82
CA ASP A 358 -17.02 19.05 2.47
C ASP A 358 -17.81 20.30 2.03
N TRP A 359 -17.12 21.30 1.46
CA TRP A 359 -17.75 22.52 0.95
C TRP A 359 -18.28 22.35 -0.48
N ILE A 360 -17.92 21.25 -1.15
CA ILE A 360 -18.43 20.93 -2.47
C ILE A 360 -19.90 20.50 -2.32
N PRO A 361 -20.86 21.20 -2.95
CA PRO A 361 -22.25 20.78 -2.91
C PRO A 361 -22.40 19.31 -3.35
N PRO A 362 -23.37 18.56 -2.82
CA PRO A 362 -23.54 17.11 -3.07
C PRO A 362 -24.02 16.78 -4.49
N TYR A 363 -23.70 17.62 -5.48
CA TYR A 363 -23.90 17.33 -6.88
C TYR A 363 -22.82 16.36 -7.36
N ARG A 364 -23.25 15.15 -7.71
CA ARG A 364 -22.41 14.00 -8.10
C ARG A 364 -21.24 14.38 -9.02
N LEU A 365 -21.48 15.13 -10.09
CA LEU A 365 -20.45 15.52 -11.07
C LEU A 365 -19.37 16.43 -10.45
N LEU A 366 -19.76 17.34 -9.56
CA LEU A 366 -18.87 18.32 -8.96
C LEU A 366 -18.00 17.67 -7.87
N THR A 367 -18.58 16.80 -7.05
CA THR A 367 -17.84 15.99 -6.05
C THR A 367 -16.82 15.09 -6.72
N ASN A 368 -17.22 14.42 -7.80
CA ASN A 368 -16.36 13.54 -8.61
C ASN A 368 -15.17 14.31 -9.22
N ALA A 369 -15.45 15.44 -9.89
CA ALA A 369 -14.41 16.29 -10.45
C ALA A 369 -13.48 16.85 -9.36
N GLY A 370 -14.03 17.28 -8.22
CA GLY A 370 -13.27 17.76 -7.07
C GLY A 370 -12.32 16.70 -6.51
N MET A 371 -12.80 15.46 -6.37
CA MET A 371 -11.98 14.34 -5.89
C MET A 371 -10.83 14.03 -6.87
N VAL A 372 -11.09 13.99 -8.18
CA VAL A 372 -10.04 13.76 -9.18
C VAL A 372 -8.96 14.84 -9.12
N VAL A 373 -9.36 16.11 -9.01
CA VAL A 373 -8.43 17.24 -8.87
C VAL A 373 -7.61 17.11 -7.58
N TYR A 374 -8.27 16.83 -6.46
CA TYR A 374 -7.63 16.62 -5.15
C TYR A 374 -6.55 15.52 -5.23
N LEU A 375 -6.92 14.34 -5.74
CA LEU A 375 -6.00 13.20 -5.85
C LEU A 375 -4.83 13.48 -6.80
N THR A 376 -5.10 14.15 -7.92
CA THR A 376 -4.07 14.53 -8.88
C THR A 376 -3.07 15.50 -8.24
N LEU A 377 -3.54 16.52 -7.53
CA LEU A 377 -2.69 17.49 -6.86
C LEU A 377 -1.88 16.86 -5.73
N TYR A 378 -2.51 16.01 -4.91
CA TYR A 378 -1.83 15.28 -3.85
C TYR A 378 -0.72 14.39 -4.41
N ALA A 379 -1.04 13.55 -5.40
CA ALA A 379 -0.07 12.66 -6.04
C ALA A 379 1.07 13.45 -6.70
N ALA A 380 0.77 14.55 -7.40
CA ALA A 380 1.78 15.42 -8.01
C ALA A 380 2.70 16.07 -6.95
N THR A 381 2.14 16.49 -5.82
CA THR A 381 2.91 17.11 -4.72
C THR A 381 3.83 16.09 -4.06
N VAL A 382 3.32 14.90 -3.72
CA VAL A 382 4.10 13.81 -3.13
C VAL A 382 5.20 13.37 -4.10
N LEU A 383 4.88 13.16 -5.37
CA LEU A 383 5.87 12.81 -6.39
C LEU A 383 6.95 13.89 -6.55
N GLY A 384 6.57 15.18 -6.53
CA GLY A 384 7.49 16.30 -6.59
C GLY A 384 8.46 16.34 -5.40
N VAL A 385 7.98 16.04 -4.20
CA VAL A 385 8.81 15.94 -2.98
C VAL A 385 9.77 14.76 -3.05
N LEU A 386 9.30 13.58 -3.46
CA LEU A 386 10.13 12.38 -3.61
C LEU A 386 11.23 12.58 -4.66
N LEU A 387 10.89 13.22 -5.79
CA LEU A 387 11.85 13.64 -6.81
C LEU A 387 12.91 14.57 -6.22
N LEU A 388 12.49 15.60 -5.49
CA LEU A 388 13.42 16.56 -4.91
C LEU A 388 14.38 15.86 -3.94
N GLY A 389 13.84 14.99 -3.09
CA GLY A 389 14.61 14.20 -2.13
C GLY A 389 15.66 13.31 -2.78
N THR A 390 15.27 12.49 -3.75
CA THR A 390 16.21 11.61 -4.47
C THR A 390 17.29 12.39 -5.22
N THR A 391 16.95 13.56 -5.76
CA THR A 391 17.90 14.47 -6.41
C THR A 391 18.90 15.03 -5.41
N VAL A 392 18.43 15.57 -4.29
CA VAL A 392 19.29 16.11 -3.22
C VAL A 392 20.21 15.02 -2.67
N ASN A 393 19.68 13.82 -2.40
CA ASN A 393 20.48 12.69 -1.92
C ASN A 393 21.59 12.29 -2.90
N THR A 394 21.28 12.21 -4.20
CA THR A 394 22.28 11.86 -5.21
C THR A 394 23.36 12.94 -5.33
N LEU A 395 22.98 14.21 -5.30
CA LEU A 395 23.93 15.32 -5.34
C LEU A 395 24.80 15.36 -4.07
N LEU A 396 24.23 15.03 -2.91
CA LEU A 396 24.97 14.88 -1.65
C LEU A 396 26.03 13.77 -1.76
N VAL A 397 25.64 12.56 -2.17
CA VAL A 397 26.55 11.43 -2.33
C VAL A 397 27.66 11.76 -3.33
N ARG A 398 27.33 12.43 -4.44
CA ARG A 398 28.32 12.88 -5.42
C ARG A 398 29.27 13.93 -4.86
N ALA A 399 28.76 14.93 -4.15
CA ALA A 399 29.58 15.98 -3.55
C ALA A 399 30.53 15.39 -2.50
N LEU A 400 30.06 14.45 -1.68
CA LEU A 400 30.89 13.68 -0.74
C LEU A 400 31.98 12.90 -1.47
N PHE A 401 31.62 12.18 -2.54
CA PHE A 401 32.57 11.42 -3.35
C PHE A 401 33.71 12.30 -3.89
N HIS A 402 33.39 13.47 -4.45
CA HIS A 402 34.42 14.39 -4.96
C HIS A 402 35.27 15.02 -3.85
N ARG A 403 34.68 15.38 -2.72
CA ARG A 403 35.42 15.99 -1.58
C ARG A 403 36.38 15.02 -0.92
N LEU A 404 36.05 13.73 -0.93
CA LEU A 404 36.88 12.68 -0.35
C LEU A 404 37.97 12.18 -1.31
N GLY A 405 38.09 12.75 -2.52
CA GLY A 405 39.16 12.44 -3.48
C GLY A 405 38.74 11.49 -4.61
N GLY A 406 37.43 11.32 -4.85
CA GLY A 406 36.89 10.62 -6.01
C GLY A 406 36.93 11.46 -7.29
N ALA A 407 37.04 10.80 -8.45
CA ALA A 407 37.17 11.46 -9.75
C ALA A 407 36.02 12.44 -10.06
N ARG A 408 36.32 13.64 -10.57
CA ARG A 408 35.35 14.73 -10.86
C ARG A 408 34.52 14.54 -12.13
N GLY A 409 34.96 13.68 -13.03
CA GLY A 409 34.27 13.33 -14.27
C GLY A 409 34.06 11.83 -14.34
N GLY A 410 32.88 11.40 -14.80
CA GLY A 410 32.77 10.05 -15.31
C GLY A 410 33.63 9.92 -16.56
N ARG A 411 34.24 8.76 -16.82
CA ARG A 411 34.63 8.40 -18.20
C ARG A 411 33.39 8.64 -19.07
N ALA A 412 33.41 9.75 -19.81
CA ALA A 412 32.29 10.14 -20.65
C ALA A 412 32.00 8.97 -21.57
N VAL A 413 30.74 8.57 -21.64
CA VAL A 413 30.35 7.63 -22.69
C VAL A 413 30.40 8.44 -23.99
N ASP A 414 31.52 8.35 -24.72
CA ASP A 414 31.76 9.03 -26.00
C ASP A 414 30.94 8.43 -27.16
N ALA A 415 29.73 7.96 -26.90
CA ALA A 415 28.90 7.35 -27.94
C ALA A 415 27.43 7.69 -27.74
N THR A 416 27.05 8.91 -28.10
CA THR A 416 25.67 9.13 -28.58
C THR A 416 25.53 8.46 -29.96
N PRO A 417 24.58 7.55 -30.19
CA PRO A 417 24.28 7.10 -31.53
C PRO A 417 23.89 8.30 -32.42
N PRO A 418 24.25 8.31 -33.72
CA PRO A 418 24.11 9.47 -34.60
C PRO A 418 22.66 9.97 -34.77
N HIS A 419 21.66 9.15 -34.46
CA HIS A 419 20.23 9.49 -34.52
C HIS A 419 19.49 9.13 -33.22
N PRO A 420 19.66 9.90 -32.13
CA PRO A 420 19.02 9.62 -30.84
C PRO A 420 17.49 9.81 -30.88
N GLY A 421 16.95 10.54 -31.85
CA GLY A 421 15.52 10.83 -31.95
C GLY A 421 14.67 9.56 -32.02
N ARG A 422 14.80 8.74 -33.06
CA ARG A 422 13.87 7.61 -33.29
C ARG A 422 13.91 6.56 -32.17
N PHE A 423 15.08 6.29 -31.59
CA PHE A 423 15.22 5.34 -30.49
C PHE A 423 14.59 5.86 -29.19
N VAL A 424 14.81 7.13 -28.85
CA VAL A 424 14.22 7.75 -27.64
C VAL A 424 12.70 7.86 -27.79
N TRP A 425 12.21 8.30 -28.95
CA TRP A 425 10.77 8.34 -29.24
C TRP A 425 10.14 6.95 -29.21
N GLY A 426 10.80 5.93 -29.78
CA GLY A 426 10.33 4.55 -29.70
C GLY A 426 10.28 4.02 -28.26
N ALA A 427 11.28 4.35 -27.45
CA ALA A 427 11.30 4.00 -26.03
C ALA A 427 10.21 4.74 -25.22
N GLU A 428 9.96 6.02 -25.49
CA GLU A 428 8.88 6.80 -24.85
C GLU A 428 7.48 6.28 -25.22
N VAL A 429 7.25 5.94 -26.50
CA VAL A 429 5.96 5.39 -26.95
C VAL A 429 5.74 3.99 -26.41
N ALA A 430 6.75 3.10 -26.47
CA ALA A 430 6.67 1.77 -25.86
C ALA A 430 6.41 1.88 -24.37
N PHE A 431 7.08 2.82 -23.69
CA PHE A 431 6.88 3.09 -22.29
C PHE A 431 5.43 3.52 -21.97
N LEU A 432 4.89 4.51 -22.69
CA LEU A 432 3.50 4.97 -22.52
C LEU A 432 2.49 3.86 -22.80
N ALA A 433 2.73 3.03 -23.82
CA ALA A 433 1.87 1.90 -24.14
C ALA A 433 1.85 0.86 -23.01
N VAL A 434 3.00 0.50 -22.45
CA VAL A 434 3.04 -0.45 -21.32
C VAL A 434 2.42 0.17 -20.06
N ALA A 435 2.66 1.45 -19.78
CA ALA A 435 2.02 2.14 -18.65
C ALA A 435 0.48 2.17 -18.79
N LEU A 436 -0.04 2.42 -19.99
CA LEU A 436 -1.47 2.40 -20.27
C LEU A 436 -2.06 0.99 -20.13
N VAL A 437 -1.38 -0.03 -20.65
CA VAL A 437 -1.79 -1.44 -20.49
C VAL A 437 -1.80 -1.82 -19.01
N GLN A 438 -0.77 -1.47 -18.25
CA GLN A 438 -0.69 -1.76 -16.82
C GLN A 438 -1.78 -1.03 -16.03
N ALA A 439 -2.02 0.25 -16.31
CA ALA A 439 -3.12 1.00 -15.70
C ALA A 439 -4.48 0.37 -16.04
N SER A 440 -4.66 -0.09 -17.29
CA SER A 440 -5.89 -0.75 -17.72
C SER A 440 -6.08 -2.10 -17.04
N LEU A 441 -5.02 -2.92 -16.91
CA LEU A 441 -5.05 -4.19 -16.20
C LEU A 441 -5.29 -4.00 -14.70
N ALA A 442 -4.68 -2.97 -14.09
CA ALA A 442 -4.89 -2.63 -12.69
C ALA A 442 -6.33 -2.16 -12.42
N VAL A 443 -6.91 -1.36 -13.30
CA VAL A 443 -8.32 -0.95 -13.20
C VAL A 443 -9.24 -2.15 -13.47
N ALA A 444 -8.93 -2.98 -14.47
CA ALA A 444 -9.72 -4.16 -14.80
C ALA A 444 -9.67 -5.24 -13.71
N SER A 445 -8.60 -5.31 -12.92
CA SER A 445 -8.51 -6.22 -11.77
C SER A 445 -9.22 -5.71 -10.51
N MET A 446 -9.63 -4.44 -10.49
CA MET A 446 -10.50 -3.94 -9.42
C MET A 446 -11.90 -4.51 -9.64
N ASN A 447 -12.30 -5.44 -8.78
CA ASN A 447 -13.67 -5.93 -8.75
C ASN A 447 -14.57 -4.80 -8.18
N LEU A 448 -15.00 -3.88 -9.05
CA LEU A 448 -15.76 -2.69 -8.68
C LEU A 448 -17.19 -3.05 -8.26
N ARG A 449 -17.75 -4.11 -8.83
CA ARG A 449 -19.08 -4.63 -8.52
C ARG A 449 -18.91 -5.86 -7.63
N ALA A 450 -18.82 -5.65 -6.33
CA ALA A 450 -19.02 -6.72 -5.37
C ALA A 450 -20.53 -6.77 -5.11
N ASP A 451 -21.16 -7.91 -5.37
CA ASP A 451 -22.52 -8.15 -4.92
C ASP A 451 -22.42 -8.45 -3.42
N VAL A 452 -23.01 -7.58 -2.61
CA VAL A 452 -22.91 -7.68 -1.15
C VAL A 452 -24.18 -8.36 -0.67
N THR A 453 -24.01 -9.48 0.03
CA THR A 453 -25.11 -10.18 0.69
C THR A 453 -25.63 -9.33 1.86
N VAL A 454 -26.94 -9.19 1.95
CA VAL A 454 -27.62 -8.53 3.07
C VAL A 454 -28.20 -9.61 3.97
N THR A 455 -27.58 -9.78 5.13
CA THR A 455 -28.05 -10.68 6.18
C THR A 455 -28.90 -9.89 7.20
N ALA A 456 -30.15 -10.31 7.41
CA ALA A 456 -31.02 -9.73 8.43
C ALA A 456 -30.72 -10.35 9.82
N HIS A 457 -30.15 -9.56 10.72
CA HIS A 457 -29.72 -10.00 12.06
C HIS A 457 -30.92 -10.27 12.96
N ARG A 458 -31.15 -11.54 13.29
CA ARG A 458 -32.32 -12.07 14.00
C ARG A 458 -33.64 -11.74 13.29
N GLY A 459 -33.60 -11.64 11.96
CA GLY A 459 -34.65 -11.08 11.13
C GLY A 459 -34.60 -9.54 11.03
N ALA A 460 -35.71 -8.90 10.65
CA ALA A 460 -35.79 -7.43 10.64
C ALA A 460 -36.11 -6.90 12.06
N SER A 461 -35.15 -7.06 12.98
CA SER A 461 -35.30 -6.89 14.43
C SER A 461 -35.61 -5.46 14.90
N THR A 462 -35.56 -4.46 14.01
CA THR A 462 -36.07 -3.09 14.27
C THR A 462 -37.53 -2.88 13.90
N VAL A 463 -38.14 -3.82 13.16
CA VAL A 463 -39.52 -3.73 12.65
C VAL A 463 -40.43 -4.76 13.33
N ALA A 464 -39.88 -5.89 13.75
CA ALA A 464 -40.59 -6.98 14.41
C ALA A 464 -39.68 -7.60 15.49
N PRO A 465 -40.26 -8.30 16.50
CA PRO A 465 -39.50 -8.91 17.59
C PRO A 465 -38.45 -9.90 17.07
N GLU A 466 -37.20 -9.75 17.54
CA GLU A 466 -36.06 -10.59 17.11
C GLU A 466 -36.33 -12.10 17.23
N ASN A 467 -35.75 -12.91 16.33
CA ASN A 467 -35.84 -14.37 16.36
C ASN A 467 -37.29 -14.93 16.33
N THR A 468 -38.22 -14.21 15.67
CA THR A 468 -39.61 -14.64 15.45
C THR A 468 -39.93 -14.82 13.97
N LEU A 469 -40.99 -15.58 13.67
CA LEU A 469 -41.46 -15.72 12.29
C LEU A 469 -41.92 -14.37 11.71
N ALA A 470 -42.45 -13.46 12.52
CA ALA A 470 -42.77 -12.09 12.09
C ALA A 470 -41.53 -11.32 11.65
N ALA A 471 -40.42 -11.40 12.39
CA ALA A 471 -39.16 -10.75 11.99
C ALA A 471 -38.56 -11.38 10.73
N PHE A 472 -38.72 -12.68 10.54
CA PHE A 472 -38.30 -13.37 9.32
C PHE A 472 -39.15 -12.95 8.11
N GLN A 473 -40.47 -12.83 8.28
CA GLN A 473 -41.35 -12.33 7.22
C GLN A 473 -40.97 -10.90 6.82
N ALA A 474 -40.75 -10.02 7.79
CA ALA A 474 -40.34 -8.64 7.53
C ALA A 474 -38.97 -8.55 6.83
N ALA A 475 -38.05 -9.46 7.12
CA ALA A 475 -36.76 -9.56 6.41
C ALA A 475 -36.93 -10.01 4.96
N ILE A 476 -37.78 -11.01 4.71
CA ILE A 476 -38.10 -11.50 3.35
C ILE A 476 -38.78 -10.40 2.53
N ASP A 477 -39.76 -9.70 3.12
CA ASP A 477 -40.46 -8.58 2.47
C ASP A 477 -39.51 -7.41 2.15
N ALA A 478 -38.47 -7.22 2.97
CA ALA A 478 -37.42 -6.24 2.72
C ALA A 478 -36.43 -6.65 1.61
N GLY A 479 -36.45 -7.91 1.17
CA GLY A 479 -35.54 -8.46 0.16
C GLY A 479 -34.14 -8.80 0.69
N ALA A 480 -34.03 -9.19 1.97
CA ALA A 480 -32.78 -9.73 2.52
C ALA A 480 -32.43 -11.06 1.84
N ASP A 481 -31.15 -11.29 1.56
CA ASP A 481 -30.70 -12.52 0.89
C ASP A 481 -30.52 -13.67 1.90
N ALA A 482 -30.18 -13.31 3.13
CA ALA A 482 -30.03 -14.23 4.25
C ALA A 482 -30.70 -13.70 5.51
N ILE A 483 -31.09 -14.61 6.39
CA ILE A 483 -31.63 -14.34 7.72
C ILE A 483 -30.73 -15.03 8.72
N GLU A 484 -30.13 -14.25 9.61
CA GLU A 484 -29.42 -14.79 10.75
C GLU A 484 -30.40 -15.08 11.89
N LEU A 485 -30.19 -16.21 12.57
CA LEU A 485 -31.02 -16.64 13.68
C LEU A 485 -30.19 -17.43 14.71
N ASP A 486 -30.52 -17.23 15.98
CA ASP A 486 -29.80 -17.85 17.09
C ASP A 486 -30.47 -19.14 17.53
N VAL A 487 -29.71 -20.20 17.78
CA VAL A 487 -30.27 -21.47 18.27
C VAL A 487 -29.69 -21.94 19.60
N ARG A 488 -30.59 -22.51 20.40
CA ARG A 488 -30.33 -23.10 21.72
C ARG A 488 -31.07 -24.42 21.89
N LEU A 489 -30.69 -25.19 22.91
CA LEU A 489 -31.29 -26.49 23.21
C LEU A 489 -32.28 -26.36 24.38
N SER A 490 -33.51 -26.83 24.21
CA SER A 490 -34.48 -26.98 25.29
C SER A 490 -34.14 -28.15 26.23
N ALA A 491 -34.83 -28.24 27.38
CA ALA A 491 -34.62 -29.33 28.34
C ALA A 491 -34.94 -30.73 27.79
N ASP A 492 -35.86 -30.81 26.82
CA ASP A 492 -36.25 -32.04 26.12
C ASP A 492 -35.46 -32.27 24.82
N GLY A 493 -34.37 -31.52 24.60
CA GLY A 493 -33.43 -31.74 23.50
C GLY A 493 -33.89 -31.21 22.14
N VAL A 494 -34.87 -30.31 22.12
CA VAL A 494 -35.36 -29.66 20.89
C VAL A 494 -34.58 -28.37 20.65
N VAL A 495 -34.17 -28.16 19.39
CA VAL A 495 -33.49 -26.91 19.00
C VAL A 495 -34.53 -25.80 18.81
N VAL A 496 -34.38 -24.73 19.58
CA VAL A 496 -35.28 -23.57 19.59
C VAL A 496 -34.54 -22.32 19.13
N VAL A 497 -35.27 -21.41 18.48
CA VAL A 497 -34.73 -20.16 17.94
C VAL A 497 -34.82 -19.07 18.99
N PHE A 498 -33.70 -18.76 19.65
CA PHE A 498 -33.63 -17.82 20.76
C PHE A 498 -32.19 -17.40 21.10
N HIS A 499 -31.95 -16.11 21.35
CA HIS A 499 -30.59 -15.57 21.59
C HIS A 499 -30.06 -15.80 23.02
N ASP A 500 -30.84 -15.41 24.03
CA ASP A 500 -30.40 -15.37 25.43
C ASP A 500 -30.50 -16.75 26.09
N SER A 501 -29.73 -17.00 27.15
CA SER A 501 -29.83 -18.25 27.93
C SER A 501 -31.10 -18.32 28.78
N ASP A 502 -31.79 -17.18 28.97
CA ASP A 502 -33.02 -17.05 29.75
C ASP A 502 -34.03 -16.12 29.07
N PHE A 503 -35.28 -16.18 29.52
CA PHE A 503 -36.39 -15.44 28.91
C PHE A 503 -36.61 -14.03 29.50
N ARG A 504 -35.72 -13.55 30.38
CA ARG A 504 -36.00 -12.37 31.22
C ARG A 504 -36.14 -11.09 30.40
N ARG A 505 -35.27 -10.89 29.42
CA ARG A 505 -35.26 -9.66 28.61
C ARG A 505 -36.49 -9.53 27.73
N VAL A 506 -36.92 -10.64 27.13
CA VAL A 506 -37.93 -10.67 26.06
C VAL A 506 -39.33 -10.96 26.62
N ALA A 507 -39.45 -11.72 27.71
CA ALA A 507 -40.74 -12.13 28.26
C ALA A 507 -40.91 -11.83 29.76
N GLY A 508 -39.88 -11.30 30.43
CA GLY A 508 -39.91 -11.10 31.89
C GLY A 508 -39.90 -12.40 32.70
N ASP A 509 -39.72 -13.55 32.06
CA ASP A 509 -39.77 -14.86 32.67
C ASP A 509 -38.37 -15.29 33.15
N PRO A 510 -38.19 -15.70 34.42
CA PRO A 510 -36.88 -16.01 34.99
C PRO A 510 -36.34 -17.40 34.59
N ARG A 511 -37.13 -18.25 33.93
CA ARG A 511 -36.71 -19.59 33.49
C ARG A 511 -35.59 -19.51 32.45
N THR A 512 -34.75 -20.54 32.42
CA THR A 512 -33.68 -20.70 31.42
C THR A 512 -34.13 -21.62 30.28
N VAL A 513 -33.54 -21.45 29.09
CA VAL A 513 -33.87 -22.25 27.91
C VAL A 513 -33.57 -23.72 28.16
N VAL A 514 -32.36 -24.03 28.64
CA VAL A 514 -31.86 -25.39 28.87
C VAL A 514 -32.61 -26.16 29.96
N GLN A 515 -33.39 -25.49 30.81
CA GLN A 515 -34.19 -26.11 31.88
C GLN A 515 -35.69 -26.16 31.59
N THR A 516 -36.13 -25.60 30.46
CA THR A 516 -37.54 -25.54 30.10
C THR A 516 -37.83 -26.49 28.92
N PRO A 517 -38.82 -27.38 28.99
CA PRO A 517 -39.21 -28.20 27.83
C PRO A 517 -39.99 -27.36 26.81
N LEU A 518 -39.93 -27.73 25.53
CA LEU A 518 -40.58 -26.98 24.44
C LEU A 518 -42.07 -26.72 24.72
N ALA A 519 -42.79 -27.72 25.22
CA ALA A 519 -44.22 -27.59 25.52
C ALA A 519 -44.52 -26.41 26.47
N ALA A 520 -43.66 -26.17 27.46
CA ALA A 520 -43.80 -25.06 28.41
C ALA A 520 -43.29 -23.72 27.87
N MET A 521 -42.49 -23.73 26.80
CA MET A 521 -42.05 -22.52 26.08
C MET A 521 -43.14 -21.96 25.16
N ARG A 522 -44.06 -22.80 24.68
CA ARG A 522 -45.17 -22.38 23.78
C ARG A 522 -46.17 -21.43 24.44
N ASP A 523 -46.17 -21.35 25.76
CA ASP A 523 -47.00 -20.40 26.51
C ASP A 523 -46.31 -19.03 26.71
N ILE A 524 -45.02 -18.91 26.35
CA ILE A 524 -44.24 -17.68 26.52
C ILE A 524 -44.47 -16.75 25.33
N ASP A 525 -44.98 -15.56 25.60
CA ASP A 525 -45.11 -14.49 24.62
C ASP A 525 -43.77 -13.78 24.41
N VAL A 526 -43.26 -13.81 23.19
CA VAL A 526 -41.98 -13.19 22.81
C VAL A 526 -42.14 -11.99 21.88
N GLY A 527 -43.36 -11.50 21.68
CA GLY A 527 -43.65 -10.35 20.82
C GLY A 527 -44.14 -9.11 21.56
N SER A 528 -44.87 -9.28 22.66
CA SER A 528 -45.53 -8.17 23.37
C SER A 528 -44.57 -7.14 23.96
N TRP A 529 -43.32 -7.53 24.25
CA TRP A 529 -42.29 -6.60 24.73
C TRP A 529 -41.83 -5.61 23.66
N PHE A 530 -41.98 -5.98 22.38
CA PHE A 530 -41.58 -5.18 21.23
C PHE A 530 -42.68 -4.18 20.86
N ASP A 531 -43.88 -4.69 20.58
CA ASP A 531 -45.08 -3.89 20.35
C ASP A 531 -46.33 -4.78 20.64
N PRO A 532 -47.40 -4.25 21.25
CA PRO A 532 -48.64 -4.99 21.48
C PRO A 532 -49.25 -5.64 20.23
N ALA A 533 -48.96 -5.14 19.02
CA ALA A 533 -49.39 -5.73 17.76
C ALA A 533 -48.79 -7.13 17.50
N PHE A 534 -47.66 -7.47 18.14
CA PHE A 534 -47.03 -8.79 18.05
C PHE A 534 -47.39 -9.71 19.22
N ALA A 535 -48.39 -9.34 20.03
CA ALA A 535 -48.93 -10.24 21.04
C ALA A 535 -49.40 -11.55 20.38
N GLY A 536 -48.93 -12.68 20.89
CA GLY A 536 -49.17 -13.99 20.28
C GLY A 536 -47.93 -14.61 19.64
N GLU A 537 -46.86 -13.87 19.37
CA GLU A 537 -45.61 -14.47 18.89
C GLU A 537 -45.04 -15.44 19.92
N ARG A 538 -44.59 -16.61 19.44
CA ARG A 538 -44.07 -17.71 20.25
C ARG A 538 -42.68 -18.09 19.80
N ILE A 539 -41.94 -18.72 20.73
CA ILE A 539 -40.63 -19.31 20.43
C ILE A 539 -40.84 -20.41 19.38
N ALA A 540 -40.16 -20.27 18.24
CA ALA A 540 -40.14 -21.25 17.17
C ALA A 540 -39.09 -22.33 17.43
N THR A 541 -39.36 -23.54 16.97
CA THR A 541 -38.32 -24.55 16.78
C THR A 541 -37.48 -24.23 15.55
N LEU A 542 -36.26 -24.76 15.48
CA LEU A 542 -35.44 -24.62 14.28
C LEU A 542 -36.14 -25.21 13.04
N ALA A 543 -36.81 -26.35 13.18
CA ALA A 543 -37.56 -26.96 12.07
C ALA A 543 -38.67 -26.04 11.53
N GLU A 544 -39.41 -25.35 12.41
CA GLU A 544 -40.42 -24.38 12.00
C GLU A 544 -39.80 -23.16 11.31
N ALA A 545 -38.68 -22.66 11.83
CA ALA A 545 -37.98 -21.52 11.24
C ALA A 545 -37.40 -21.85 9.86
N LEU A 546 -36.77 -23.03 9.70
CA LEU A 546 -36.24 -23.48 8.41
C LEU A 546 -37.36 -23.71 7.40
N ALA A 547 -38.43 -24.42 7.78
CA ALA A 547 -39.59 -24.61 6.91
C ALA A 547 -40.25 -23.28 6.51
N PHE A 548 -40.18 -22.27 7.38
CA PHE A 548 -40.60 -20.92 7.04
C PHE A 548 -39.64 -20.30 6.02
N ILE A 549 -38.34 -20.25 6.29
CA ILE A 549 -37.35 -19.53 5.46
C ILE A 549 -37.12 -20.22 4.09
N ASP A 550 -37.34 -21.52 3.99
CA ASP A 550 -37.03 -22.36 2.83
C ASP A 550 -37.49 -21.76 1.49
N GLY A 551 -36.58 -21.76 0.51
CA GLY A 551 -36.79 -21.19 -0.82
C GLY A 551 -36.96 -19.67 -0.88
N ARG A 552 -36.87 -18.94 0.25
CA ARG A 552 -37.08 -17.48 0.31
C ARG A 552 -35.82 -16.69 0.68
N ALA A 553 -34.94 -17.26 1.51
CA ALA A 553 -33.64 -16.71 1.87
C ALA A 553 -32.69 -17.83 2.36
N LEU A 554 -31.39 -17.54 2.49
CA LEU A 554 -30.44 -18.40 3.21
C LEU A 554 -30.66 -18.27 4.72
N ALA A 555 -30.64 -19.37 5.47
CA ALA A 555 -30.64 -19.34 6.93
C ALA A 555 -29.20 -19.41 7.48
N LEU A 556 -28.74 -18.33 8.12
CA LEU A 556 -27.47 -18.29 8.85
C LEU A 556 -27.73 -18.62 10.33
N ILE A 557 -27.48 -19.86 10.71
CA ILE A 557 -27.79 -20.38 12.05
C ILE A 557 -26.60 -20.14 12.99
N GLU A 558 -26.73 -19.27 13.99
CA GLU A 558 -25.72 -19.12 15.04
C GLU A 558 -25.95 -20.09 16.20
N LEU A 559 -24.98 -20.97 16.46
CA LEU A 559 -24.97 -21.85 17.62
C LEU A 559 -24.62 -21.09 18.91
N LYS A 560 -25.56 -21.03 19.86
CA LYS A 560 -25.39 -20.44 21.19
C LYS A 560 -25.40 -21.52 22.29
N PRO A 561 -24.33 -22.31 22.44
CA PRO A 561 -24.30 -23.35 23.45
C PRO A 561 -24.38 -22.77 24.87
N ASP A 562 -25.07 -23.51 25.75
CA ASP A 562 -24.95 -23.34 27.19
C ASP A 562 -23.76 -24.18 27.71
N ALA A 563 -23.42 -24.03 28.99
CA ALA A 563 -22.33 -24.79 29.58
C ALA A 563 -22.50 -26.30 29.34
N ASP A 564 -21.45 -26.94 28.83
CA ASP A 564 -21.34 -28.39 28.61
C ASP A 564 -22.32 -29.03 27.62
N ASN A 565 -23.05 -28.26 26.79
CA ASN A 565 -23.99 -28.81 25.80
C ASN A 565 -23.60 -28.57 24.32
N ALA A 566 -22.42 -28.02 24.05
CA ALA A 566 -22.05 -27.55 22.71
C ALA A 566 -22.14 -28.63 21.63
N GLN A 567 -21.58 -29.83 21.88
CA GLN A 567 -21.67 -30.94 20.93
C GLN A 567 -23.11 -31.44 20.75
N VAL A 568 -23.90 -31.48 21.83
CA VAL A 568 -25.30 -31.94 21.77
C VAL A 568 -26.15 -30.98 20.94
N LEU A 569 -25.93 -29.66 21.10
CA LEU A 569 -26.59 -28.63 20.30
C LEU A 569 -26.21 -28.75 18.82
N LEU A 570 -24.92 -28.93 18.52
CA LEU A 570 -24.44 -29.15 17.15
C LEU A 570 -25.12 -30.37 16.51
N ASP A 571 -25.06 -31.52 17.18
CA ASP A 571 -25.64 -32.76 16.67
C ASP A 571 -27.16 -32.65 16.47
N ALA A 572 -27.87 -31.96 17.38
CA ALA A 572 -29.31 -31.73 17.27
C ALA A 572 -29.66 -30.76 16.12
N THR A 573 -28.82 -29.74 15.91
CA THR A 573 -28.97 -28.76 14.82
C THR A 573 -28.75 -29.43 13.47
N LEU A 574 -27.69 -30.22 13.31
CA LEU A 574 -27.43 -30.96 12.08
C LEU A 574 -28.56 -31.93 11.75
N ARG A 575 -29.06 -32.69 12.73
CA ARG A 575 -30.24 -33.57 12.54
C ARG A 575 -31.48 -32.79 12.08
N ALA A 576 -31.71 -31.60 12.62
CA ALA A 576 -32.85 -30.77 12.23
C ALA A 576 -32.73 -30.26 10.80
N VAL A 577 -31.52 -29.91 10.35
CA VAL A 577 -31.23 -29.48 8.97
C VAL A 577 -31.40 -30.65 8.00
N GLU A 578 -30.76 -31.80 8.28
CA GLU A 578 -30.79 -33.00 7.44
C GLU A 578 -32.21 -33.57 7.28
N SER A 579 -32.98 -33.64 8.38
CA SER A 579 -34.34 -34.19 8.35
C SER A 579 -35.34 -33.31 7.58
N GLY A 580 -35.06 -32.01 7.46
CA GLY A 580 -35.85 -31.07 6.66
C GLY A 580 -35.43 -31.01 5.19
N GLY A 581 -34.25 -31.54 4.83
CA GLY A 581 -33.69 -31.44 3.48
C GLY A 581 -33.30 -30.01 3.10
N HIS A 582 -32.83 -29.21 4.06
CA HIS A 582 -32.51 -27.79 3.89
C HIS A 582 -31.00 -27.53 3.71
N ASP A 583 -30.20 -28.56 3.39
CA ASP A 583 -28.73 -28.49 3.37
C ASP A 583 -28.19 -27.39 2.44
N ASP A 584 -28.82 -27.19 1.27
CA ASP A 584 -28.41 -26.17 0.29
C ASP A 584 -28.82 -24.73 0.67
N ALA A 585 -29.63 -24.56 1.74
CA ALA A 585 -30.21 -23.29 2.17
C ALA A 585 -29.68 -22.80 3.52
N VAL A 586 -28.68 -23.47 4.10
CA VAL A 586 -28.19 -23.19 5.46
C VAL A 586 -26.69 -22.88 5.46
N MET A 587 -26.29 -21.92 6.30
CA MET A 587 -24.92 -21.74 6.75
C MET A 587 -24.91 -21.81 8.28
N LEU A 588 -23.95 -22.55 8.86
CA LEU A 588 -23.85 -22.73 10.31
C LEU A 588 -22.71 -21.87 10.88
N GLY A 589 -22.99 -21.11 11.92
CA GLY A 589 -22.05 -20.18 12.54
C GLY A 589 -21.86 -20.39 14.04
N SER A 590 -20.71 -19.98 14.58
CA SER A 590 -20.50 -19.88 16.03
C SER A 590 -19.37 -18.90 16.38
N LEU A 591 -19.38 -18.39 17.62
CA LEU A 591 -18.23 -17.69 18.21
C LEU A 591 -17.14 -18.64 18.72
N SER A 592 -17.38 -19.96 18.80
CA SER A 592 -16.39 -20.95 19.24
C SER A 592 -15.64 -21.56 18.05
N PRO A 593 -14.33 -21.33 17.89
CA PRO A 593 -13.52 -21.98 16.85
C PRO A 593 -13.52 -23.50 16.97
N GLU A 594 -13.58 -24.03 18.19
CA GLU A 594 -13.64 -25.47 18.45
C GLU A 594 -14.93 -26.07 17.92
N LEU A 595 -16.07 -25.41 18.16
CA LEU A 595 -17.37 -25.88 17.69
C LEU A 595 -17.49 -25.81 16.16
N VAL A 596 -16.94 -24.77 15.54
CA VAL A 596 -16.84 -24.66 14.07
C VAL A 596 -15.99 -25.79 13.49
N ARG A 597 -14.89 -26.18 14.16
CA ARG A 597 -14.08 -27.33 13.74
C ARG A 597 -14.83 -28.65 13.87
N SER A 598 -15.53 -28.87 15.00
CA SER A 598 -16.40 -30.03 15.17
C SER A 598 -17.49 -30.09 14.09
N ALA A 599 -18.07 -28.93 13.72
CA ALA A 599 -19.05 -28.84 12.63
C ALA A 599 -18.43 -29.21 11.27
N ARG A 600 -17.21 -28.76 10.97
CA ARG A 600 -16.50 -29.13 9.74
C ARG A 600 -16.21 -30.63 9.67
N GLU A 601 -15.88 -31.26 10.80
CA GLU A 601 -15.66 -32.71 10.88
C GLU A 601 -16.96 -33.50 10.69
N ALA A 602 -18.07 -33.02 11.25
CA ALA A 602 -19.37 -33.68 11.17
C ALA A 602 -20.08 -33.49 9.81
N ALA A 603 -19.97 -32.29 9.21
CA ALA A 603 -20.62 -31.92 7.96
C ALA A 603 -19.64 -31.18 7.02
N PRO A 604 -18.75 -31.90 6.31
CA PRO A 604 -17.67 -31.31 5.52
C PRO A 604 -18.11 -30.38 4.40
N GLU A 605 -19.30 -30.59 3.83
CA GLU A 605 -19.82 -29.81 2.70
C GLU A 605 -20.68 -28.60 3.14
N LEU A 606 -21.08 -28.53 4.42
CA LEU A 606 -21.93 -27.44 4.91
C LEU A 606 -21.13 -26.13 4.95
N PRO A 607 -21.67 -25.00 4.45
CA PRO A 607 -21.05 -23.70 4.61
C PRO A 607 -20.94 -23.31 6.10
N LEU A 608 -19.76 -22.89 6.54
CA LEU A 608 -19.51 -22.53 7.94
C LEU A 608 -19.07 -21.07 8.12
N ALA A 609 -19.55 -20.44 9.19
CA ALA A 609 -19.16 -19.11 9.62
C ALA A 609 -18.44 -19.13 10.99
N LEU A 610 -17.36 -18.37 11.12
CA LEU A 610 -16.76 -18.06 12.41
C LEU A 610 -17.06 -16.61 12.77
N PHE A 611 -17.70 -16.38 13.91
CA PHE A 611 -17.93 -15.03 14.44
C PHE A 611 -16.82 -14.62 15.40
N ALA A 612 -16.30 -13.40 15.25
CA ALA A 612 -15.24 -12.88 16.10
C ALA A 612 -15.44 -11.38 16.42
N ASN A 613 -15.17 -11.01 17.67
CA ASN A 613 -15.12 -9.60 18.06
C ASN A 613 -13.86 -8.90 17.58
N ALA A 614 -12.76 -9.64 17.43
CA ALA A 614 -11.50 -9.18 16.88
C ALA A 614 -10.73 -10.34 16.26
N ALA A 615 -10.05 -10.09 15.15
CA ALA A 615 -9.16 -11.03 14.51
C ALA A 615 -7.80 -10.36 14.31
N LEU A 616 -6.73 -10.99 14.79
CA LEU A 616 -5.40 -10.55 14.44
C LEU A 616 -5.09 -11.02 13.02
N PRO A 617 -4.55 -10.16 12.14
CA PRO A 617 -4.15 -10.58 10.81
C PRO A 617 -3.23 -11.80 10.88
N GLY A 618 -3.59 -12.88 10.19
CA GLY A 618 -2.78 -14.10 10.12
C GLY A 618 -3.12 -15.21 11.12
N THR A 619 -3.99 -14.98 12.11
CA THR A 619 -4.25 -15.99 13.16
C THR A 619 -5.36 -16.99 12.84
N ALA A 620 -6.26 -16.68 11.90
CA ALA A 620 -7.33 -17.59 11.52
C ALA A 620 -6.83 -18.63 10.50
N ARG A 621 -6.94 -19.92 10.85
CA ARG A 621 -6.69 -21.03 9.91
C ARG A 621 -7.86 -21.15 8.95
N ARG A 622 -7.58 -21.08 7.65
CA ARG A 622 -8.60 -21.14 6.58
C ARG A 622 -9.46 -22.41 6.64
N THR A 623 -8.90 -23.54 7.07
CA THR A 623 -9.52 -24.87 6.91
C THR A 623 -10.80 -25.07 7.71
N ASP A 624 -11.10 -24.19 8.65
CA ASP A 624 -12.14 -24.43 9.63
C ASP A 624 -13.47 -23.74 9.23
N PHE A 625 -13.46 -22.71 8.38
CA PHE A 625 -14.66 -21.92 8.03
C PHE A 625 -14.62 -21.34 6.60
N ASP A 626 -15.80 -20.99 6.06
CA ASP A 626 -15.98 -20.36 4.74
C ASP A 626 -16.23 -18.85 4.82
N MET A 627 -16.84 -18.38 5.92
CA MET A 627 -17.08 -16.98 6.21
C MET A 627 -16.51 -16.58 7.57
N LEU A 628 -15.87 -15.41 7.65
CA LEU A 628 -15.49 -14.76 8.89
C LEU A 628 -16.45 -13.58 9.13
N GLY A 629 -17.30 -13.68 10.15
CA GLY A 629 -18.07 -12.55 10.62
C GLY A 629 -17.27 -11.77 11.66
N LEU A 630 -16.92 -10.53 11.34
CA LEU A 630 -16.13 -9.67 12.22
C LEU A 630 -16.96 -8.48 12.69
N ASN A 631 -16.77 -8.09 13.95
CA ASN A 631 -17.29 -6.83 14.47
C ASN A 631 -16.87 -5.69 13.52
N HIS A 632 -17.83 -4.91 13.03
CA HIS A 632 -17.59 -3.91 11.98
C HIS A 632 -16.52 -2.89 12.36
N LEU A 633 -16.32 -2.62 13.66
CA LEU A 633 -15.27 -1.72 14.16
C LEU A 633 -13.84 -2.23 13.90
N GLN A 634 -13.67 -3.52 13.60
CA GLN A 634 -12.39 -4.13 13.27
C GLN A 634 -12.19 -4.30 11.76
N ILE A 635 -13.17 -3.91 10.93
CA ILE A 635 -13.08 -4.05 9.48
C ILE A 635 -12.44 -2.79 8.86
N ASP A 636 -11.32 -3.01 8.21
CA ASP A 636 -10.61 -2.03 7.41
C ASP A 636 -10.16 -2.63 6.05
N THR A 637 -9.42 -1.84 5.27
CA THR A 637 -8.89 -2.29 3.97
C THR A 637 -7.94 -3.48 4.09
N ALA A 638 -7.26 -3.65 5.23
CA ALA A 638 -6.34 -4.76 5.45
C ALA A 638 -7.10 -6.05 5.75
N ALA A 639 -8.19 -5.99 6.51
CA ALA A 639 -9.09 -7.11 6.76
C ALA A 639 -9.72 -7.64 5.46
N VAL A 640 -10.28 -6.75 4.63
CA VAL A 640 -10.85 -7.14 3.32
C VAL A 640 -9.79 -7.74 2.40
N ALA A 641 -8.58 -7.15 2.38
CA ALA A 641 -7.49 -7.70 1.59
C ALA A 641 -7.03 -9.07 2.10
N ASP A 642 -7.07 -9.32 3.42
CA ASP A 642 -6.75 -10.62 4.00
C ASP A 642 -7.79 -11.68 3.65
N ALA A 643 -9.08 -11.36 3.76
CA ALA A 643 -10.18 -12.22 3.35
C ALA A 643 -10.04 -12.66 1.89
N ARG A 644 -9.83 -11.71 0.98
CA ARG A 644 -9.62 -12.02 -0.45
C ARG A 644 -8.38 -12.85 -0.72
N ARG A 645 -7.27 -12.58 -0.02
CA ARG A 645 -6.04 -13.39 -0.17
C ARG A 645 -6.25 -14.83 0.28
N ARG A 646 -6.99 -15.03 1.37
CA ARG A 646 -7.23 -16.33 1.99
C ARG A 646 -8.41 -17.08 1.36
N GLY A 647 -9.28 -16.37 0.65
CA GLY A 647 -10.42 -16.94 -0.07
C GLY A 647 -11.58 -17.34 0.85
N TYR A 648 -11.78 -16.61 1.96
CA TYR A 648 -13.00 -16.70 2.77
C TYR A 648 -13.84 -15.43 2.59
N LEU A 649 -15.15 -15.55 2.83
CA LEU A 649 -16.09 -14.42 2.82
C LEU A 649 -15.93 -13.58 4.09
N LEU A 650 -16.01 -12.26 3.99
CA LEU A 650 -15.97 -11.36 5.15
C LEU A 650 -17.34 -10.72 5.38
N GLN A 651 -17.94 -11.01 6.53
CA GLN A 651 -19.16 -10.37 7.00
C GLN A 651 -18.85 -9.24 8.00
N ALA A 652 -19.52 -8.11 7.84
CA ALA A 652 -19.55 -7.01 8.81
C ALA A 652 -20.81 -7.08 9.68
N TRP A 653 -20.65 -7.30 10.99
CA TRP A 653 -21.78 -7.31 11.93
C TRP A 653 -21.54 -6.37 13.13
N THR A 654 -22.56 -5.75 13.72
CA THR A 654 -23.91 -5.47 13.19
C THR A 654 -23.94 -4.02 12.70
N VAL A 655 -24.25 -3.79 11.43
CA VAL A 655 -24.15 -2.46 10.81
C VAL A 655 -25.54 -1.87 10.56
N ASN A 656 -25.95 -0.90 11.38
CA ASN A 656 -27.27 -0.26 11.26
C ASN A 656 -27.24 1.17 10.71
N ASP A 657 -26.05 1.77 10.62
CA ASP A 657 -25.87 3.13 10.10
C ASP A 657 -25.71 3.08 8.56
N PRO A 658 -26.60 3.75 7.78
CA PRO A 658 -26.53 3.81 6.32
C PRO A 658 -25.19 4.27 5.76
N GLU A 659 -24.53 5.24 6.41
CA GLU A 659 -23.23 5.75 5.94
C GLU A 659 -22.15 4.68 6.13
N ARG A 660 -22.21 3.90 7.21
CA ARG A 660 -21.31 2.78 7.45
C ARG A 660 -21.58 1.61 6.52
N MET A 661 -22.85 1.25 6.29
CA MET A 661 -23.22 0.22 5.31
C MET A 661 -22.62 0.56 3.95
N ALA A 662 -22.85 1.80 3.49
CA ALA A 662 -22.31 2.34 2.27
C ALA A 662 -20.78 2.17 2.21
N ARG A 663 -20.08 2.57 3.28
CA ARG A 663 -18.63 2.44 3.39
C ARG A 663 -18.16 0.98 3.34
N TYR A 664 -18.82 0.04 4.01
CA TYR A 664 -18.41 -1.37 3.98
C TYR A 664 -18.66 -2.03 2.61
N MET A 665 -19.79 -1.73 1.97
CA MET A 665 -20.04 -2.14 0.57
C MET A 665 -18.94 -1.62 -0.37
N ASP A 666 -18.51 -0.38 -0.14
CA ASP A 666 -17.46 0.27 -0.93
C ASP A 666 -16.05 -0.28 -0.62
N LEU A 667 -15.76 -0.63 0.63
CA LEU A 667 -14.55 -1.36 1.03
C LEU A 667 -14.51 -2.75 0.37
N GLY A 668 -15.68 -3.33 0.10
CA GLY A 668 -15.86 -4.59 -0.59
C GLY A 668 -15.84 -5.79 0.36
N VAL A 669 -16.53 -5.67 1.49
CA VAL A 669 -17.00 -6.81 2.29
C VAL A 669 -17.95 -7.66 1.45
N ASP A 670 -18.06 -8.94 1.77
CA ASP A 670 -18.90 -9.88 1.03
C ASP A 670 -20.33 -9.93 1.60
N ASP A 671 -20.48 -9.67 2.91
CA ASP A 671 -21.78 -9.68 3.59
C ASP A 671 -21.89 -8.54 4.63
N ILE A 672 -23.08 -7.98 4.78
CA ILE A 672 -23.45 -7.05 5.85
C ILE A 672 -24.61 -7.65 6.64
N SER A 673 -24.36 -7.90 7.93
CA SER A 673 -25.38 -8.25 8.90
C SER A 673 -25.96 -6.99 9.56
N THR A 674 -27.29 -6.85 9.54
CA THR A 674 -27.98 -5.62 9.95
C THR A 674 -29.37 -5.88 10.53
N ASP A 675 -29.79 -5.03 11.47
CA ASP A 675 -31.14 -5.02 12.03
C ASP A 675 -32.16 -4.26 11.14
N VAL A 676 -31.69 -3.55 10.10
CA VAL A 676 -32.48 -2.71 9.18
C VAL A 676 -32.30 -3.13 7.71
N PRO A 677 -32.63 -4.39 7.33
CA PRO A 677 -32.31 -4.95 6.02
C PRO A 677 -32.83 -4.13 4.83
N ALA A 678 -34.02 -3.52 4.95
CA ALA A 678 -34.60 -2.68 3.89
C ALA A 678 -33.71 -1.49 3.50
N GLN A 679 -32.95 -0.93 4.46
CA GLN A 679 -32.02 0.16 4.17
C GLN A 679 -30.78 -0.34 3.42
N ALA A 680 -30.22 -1.48 3.82
CA ALA A 680 -29.09 -2.09 3.15
C ALA A 680 -29.43 -2.51 1.71
N VAL A 681 -30.60 -3.15 1.50
CA VAL A 681 -31.09 -3.53 0.16
C VAL A 681 -31.27 -2.31 -0.74
N ARG A 682 -31.84 -1.21 -0.23
CA ARG A 682 -31.96 0.05 -0.98
C ARG A 682 -30.58 0.61 -1.38
N LEU A 683 -29.64 0.66 -0.44
CA LEU A 683 -28.28 1.16 -0.69
C LEU A 683 -27.50 0.28 -1.70
N ARG A 684 -27.73 -1.03 -1.68
CA ARG A 684 -27.18 -1.96 -2.68
C ARG A 684 -27.76 -1.68 -4.07
N ALA A 685 -29.08 -1.50 -4.17
CA ALA A 685 -29.74 -1.16 -5.44
C ALA A 685 -29.29 0.19 -6.00
N GLU A 686 -29.10 1.20 -5.14
CA GLU A 686 -28.54 2.50 -5.54
C GLU A 686 -27.13 2.37 -6.13
N ARG A 687 -26.27 1.52 -5.55
CA ARG A 687 -24.91 1.23 -6.06
C ARG A 687 -24.92 0.47 -7.37
N ALA A 688 -25.83 -0.49 -7.52
CA ALA A 688 -25.99 -1.25 -8.76
C ALA A 688 -26.37 -0.35 -9.96
N GLY A 689 -27.00 0.80 -9.71
CA GLY A 689 -27.32 1.80 -10.72
C GLY A 689 -26.17 2.75 -11.11
N LEU A 690 -25.00 2.68 -10.46
CA LEU A 690 -23.86 3.56 -10.74
C LEU A 690 -23.02 3.04 -11.90
N THR A 691 -22.43 3.96 -12.66
CA THR A 691 -21.35 3.61 -13.61
C THR A 691 -20.07 3.20 -12.88
N ASP A 692 -19.19 2.44 -13.53
CA ASP A 692 -17.93 1.98 -12.91
C ASP A 692 -17.05 3.16 -12.43
N VAL A 693 -17.11 4.30 -13.13
CA VAL A 693 -16.40 5.52 -12.74
C VAL A 693 -17.01 6.14 -11.49
N GLU A 694 -18.34 6.22 -11.40
CA GLU A 694 -19.03 6.74 -10.22
C GLU A 694 -18.82 5.83 -9.01
N LEU A 695 -18.83 4.52 -9.20
CA LEU A 695 -18.59 3.55 -8.15
C LEU A 695 -17.13 3.61 -7.65
N LEU A 696 -16.16 3.75 -8.55
CA LEU A 696 -14.76 3.99 -8.17
C LEU A 696 -14.60 5.27 -7.35
N LEU A 697 -15.29 6.34 -7.73
CA LEU A 697 -15.23 7.62 -7.02
C LEU A 697 -15.93 7.58 -5.66
N ALA A 698 -17.06 6.87 -5.56
CA ALA A 698 -17.72 6.59 -4.28
C ALA A 698 -16.79 5.79 -3.35
N ARG A 699 -16.15 4.73 -3.86
CA ARG A 699 -15.16 3.94 -3.12
C ARG A 699 -13.98 4.77 -2.64
N LEU A 700 -13.40 5.59 -3.53
CA LEU A 700 -12.32 6.49 -3.15
C LEU A 700 -12.76 7.48 -2.07
N HIS A 701 -13.94 8.09 -2.22
CA HIS A 701 -14.50 8.99 -1.21
C HIS A 701 -14.64 8.30 0.16
N SER A 702 -15.21 7.10 0.18
CA SER A 702 -15.36 6.26 1.38
C SER A 702 -14.02 5.84 2.00
N TRP A 703 -12.95 5.71 1.22
CA TRP A 703 -11.59 5.45 1.73
C TRP A 703 -10.94 6.69 2.36
N PHE A 704 -11.24 7.90 1.87
CA PHE A 704 -10.66 9.13 2.41
C PHE A 704 -11.38 9.66 3.66
N ARG A 705 -12.66 9.30 3.86
CA ARG A 705 -13.37 9.57 5.11
C ARG A 705 -13.00 8.51 6.16
N ARG A 706 -12.18 8.92 7.13
CA ARG A 706 -11.82 8.11 8.31
C ARG A 706 -12.87 8.23 9.40
#